data_AF-A0A2I0BCE6-F1
#
_entry.id   AF-A0A2I0BCE6-F1
#
_cell.length_a   1.000
_cell.length_b   1.000
_cell.length_c   1.000
_cell.angle_alpha   90.00
_cell.angle_beta   90.00
_cell.angle_gamma   90.00
#
_symmetry.space_group_name_H-M   'P 1'
#
loop_
_entity.id
_entity.type
_entity.pdbx_description
1 polymer ?
#
loop_
_entity_poly.entity_id
_entity_poly.type
_entity_poly.pdbx_seq_one_letter_code
_entity_poly.pdbx_strand_id
1 'polypeptide(L)'
;MRLREDARSLIFTNLCSMLGTFFLGLGSVYIKSKEAPAKDILKDLVEMCRGIQHPVRGLFLRNYLCQISRDKLPDIGSEYGGDGDSINDAVEFVLQNFTEMNKLWVRMHHQGPIREKEKREKERSELRDLVGKNLHVLSQIDGVDLDMYRDTVLPRALEQVVNCKDDLAQHYLMDCIIQVFPDEYHLQTLETLLGACPQLQPNVDIKMVLSQLMDRLSNYAASSTEVLPEFLQVGAFAKLSNAIGKVIDSQPEMPVFGSITLYVSLLTFTLRVHPDRLDYVDQVLAACVKKLSCLPRIEDKKATKQIVALLSAPIEKYNDIDTALKLSNYPRVMDHLDNATNKVMAVVIIQSIMKNNTYISTSDKVDALFELIKGLIRDMEDTDDEELDEDDFKEEQNSVARLIHMLYNDDPEEMLKIIYAVRKHILLGGHKRLVFTVPPLVFSALKLVRRLHCQEGDVIGEDVPATPKKIFQLLHQTVEALSVVPSPELALRLYLQCAEAANDCDLEPVAYAFFTQAFVLYEEEVADSKAQVTAIHLIIGTLQRMNIFGVENRDTLTHKATGYSAKLLKKPDQCRAVYACSHLFWVDDQDGIKDGERVLLCLKRALRIANAAQQMANVTRGSSGPVTLFVEILNKYIYFFEKGNPQITSSAIQGLIELIMTEMQSDNSLSEPSMDAFFSSTLRYIQFQKQKGGVMGEKYEPVKV
;
A
#
# COMPACT_ATOMS: atom_id res chain seq x y z
N MET A 1 27.27 55.51 38.76
CA MET A 1 26.48 54.75 37.77
C MET A 1 25.18 54.22 38.38
N ARG A 2 25.23 53.40 39.45
CA ARG A 2 24.03 52.88 40.15
C ARG A 2 22.99 53.94 40.56
N LEU A 3 23.39 55.03 41.23
CA LEU A 3 22.47 56.13 41.60
C LEU A 3 21.78 56.83 40.40
N ARG A 4 22.40 56.83 39.21
CA ARG A 4 21.81 57.37 37.97
C ARG A 4 20.85 56.37 37.34
N GLU A 5 21.09 55.08 37.48
CA GLU A 5 20.17 54.01 37.05
C GLU A 5 18.95 53.93 37.97
N ASP A 6 19.15 54.07 39.29
CA ASP A 6 18.06 54.08 40.28
C ASP A 6 17.15 55.31 40.12
N ALA A 7 17.72 56.50 39.91
CA ALA A 7 16.94 57.71 39.63
C ALA A 7 16.18 57.64 38.30
N ARG A 8 16.79 57.07 37.25
CA ARG A 8 16.10 56.80 35.98
C ARG A 8 14.98 55.78 36.17
N SER A 9 15.23 54.70 36.90
CA SER A 9 14.21 53.68 37.22
C SER A 9 13.02 54.27 37.96
N LEU A 10 13.25 55.15 38.95
CA LEU A 10 12.19 55.79 39.73
C LEU A 10 11.34 56.75 38.89
N ILE A 11 11.97 57.62 38.08
CA ILE A 11 11.28 58.54 37.17
C ILE A 11 10.48 57.76 36.12
N PHE A 12 11.06 56.70 35.56
CA PHE A 12 10.42 55.89 34.53
C PHE A 12 9.26 55.04 35.07
N THR A 13 9.36 54.57 36.32
CA THR A 13 8.28 53.82 36.98
C THR A 13 7.11 54.75 37.31
N ASN A 14 7.38 55.99 37.73
CA ASN A 14 6.36 57.03 37.89
C ASN A 14 5.74 57.45 36.55
N LEU A 15 6.51 57.48 35.46
CA LEU A 15 5.98 57.77 34.13
C LEU A 15 5.06 56.63 33.62
N CYS A 16 5.43 55.36 33.84
CA CYS A 16 4.59 54.21 33.49
C CYS A 16 3.29 54.17 34.29
N SER A 17 3.31 54.46 35.59
CA SER A 17 2.10 54.49 36.42
C SER A 17 1.21 55.69 36.08
N MET A 18 1.80 56.85 35.79
CA MET A 18 1.09 58.05 35.35
C MET A 18 0.43 57.85 33.99
N LEU A 19 1.16 57.31 33.01
CA LEU A 19 0.61 57.03 31.68
C LEU A 19 -0.42 55.89 31.70
N GLY A 20 -0.12 54.81 32.40
CA GLY A 20 -0.96 53.62 32.49
C GLY A 20 -2.29 53.88 33.20
N THR A 21 -2.25 54.40 34.43
CA THR A 21 -3.44 54.50 35.27
C THR A 21 -4.17 55.82 35.10
N PHE A 22 -3.44 56.91 34.85
CA PHE A 22 -4.03 58.25 34.80
C PHE A 22 -4.41 58.64 33.38
N PHE A 23 -3.46 58.66 32.43
CA PHE A 23 -3.74 59.17 31.09
C PHE A 23 -4.55 58.21 30.21
N LEU A 24 -4.26 56.90 30.20
CA LEU A 24 -5.04 55.94 29.42
C LEU A 24 -6.46 55.76 30.00
N GLY A 25 -6.58 55.73 31.33
CA GLY A 25 -7.87 55.67 32.03
C GLY A 25 -8.72 56.91 31.81
N LEU A 26 -8.14 58.11 31.99
CA LEU A 26 -8.84 59.38 31.73
C LEU A 26 -9.16 59.56 30.26
N GLY A 27 -8.23 59.27 29.34
CA GLY A 27 -8.47 59.35 27.90
C GLY A 27 -9.62 58.44 27.46
N SER A 28 -9.71 57.24 28.01
CA SER A 28 -10.84 56.34 27.82
C SER A 28 -12.17 56.91 28.29
N VAL A 29 -12.19 57.59 29.44
CA VAL A 29 -13.39 58.26 29.97
C VAL A 29 -13.74 59.48 29.12
N TYR A 30 -12.74 60.22 28.63
CA TYR A 30 -12.89 61.41 27.79
C TYR A 30 -13.51 61.08 26.43
N ILE A 31 -13.11 59.95 25.82
CA ILE A 31 -13.74 59.43 24.61
C ILE A 31 -15.21 59.04 24.90
N LYS A 32 -15.47 58.36 26.02
CA LYS A 32 -16.83 57.97 26.43
C LYS A 32 -17.75 59.15 26.74
N SER A 33 -17.20 60.26 27.28
CA SER A 33 -17.97 61.47 27.58
C SER A 33 -18.25 62.34 26.35
N LYS A 34 -17.68 62.00 25.18
CA LYS A 34 -17.82 62.74 23.91
C LYS A 34 -17.39 64.22 24.01
N GLU A 35 -16.51 64.56 24.95
CA GLU A 35 -16.01 65.93 25.15
C GLU A 35 -15.00 66.36 24.07
N ALA A 36 -14.35 65.40 23.40
CA ALA A 36 -13.44 65.62 22.27
C ALA A 36 -13.51 64.44 21.29
N PRO A 37 -13.17 64.64 20.00
CA PRO A 37 -13.22 63.57 19.00
C PRO A 37 -12.29 62.42 19.38
N ALA A 38 -12.75 61.19 19.11
CA ALA A 38 -12.03 59.99 19.53
C ALA A 38 -10.65 59.91 18.84
N LYS A 39 -10.57 60.36 17.59
CA LYS A 39 -9.34 60.43 16.79
C LYS A 39 -8.21 61.19 17.47
N ASP A 40 -8.47 62.41 17.94
CA ASP A 40 -7.41 63.28 18.48
C ASP A 40 -6.86 62.71 19.79
N ILE A 41 -7.75 62.20 20.66
CA ILE A 41 -7.36 61.56 21.91
C ILE A 41 -6.55 60.29 21.63
N LEU A 42 -7.03 59.42 20.74
CA LEU A 42 -6.33 58.17 20.39
C LEU A 42 -4.94 58.45 19.80
N LYS A 43 -4.82 59.45 18.93
CA LYS A 43 -3.55 59.88 18.35
C LYS A 43 -2.59 60.39 19.43
N ASP A 44 -3.06 61.26 20.32
CA ASP A 44 -2.25 61.78 21.43
C ASP A 44 -1.82 60.67 22.39
N LEU A 45 -2.69 59.72 22.72
CA LEU A 45 -2.35 58.58 23.58
C LEU A 45 -1.25 57.70 22.95
N VAL A 46 -1.32 57.40 21.65
CA VAL A 46 -0.27 56.62 20.94
C VAL A 46 1.06 57.36 20.89
N GLU A 47 1.03 58.67 20.65
CA GLU A 47 2.21 59.54 20.64
C GLU A 47 2.84 59.64 22.04
N MET A 48 2.04 59.83 23.09
CA MET A 48 2.53 59.82 24.47
C MET A 48 3.16 58.48 24.86
N CYS A 49 2.62 57.36 24.37
CA CYS A 49 3.24 56.05 24.56
C CYS A 49 4.62 55.90 23.89
N ARG A 50 5.04 56.80 22.99
CA ARG A 50 6.42 56.81 22.46
C ARG A 50 7.45 57.21 23.52
N GLY A 51 7.04 57.86 24.61
CA GLY A 51 7.94 58.20 25.72
C GLY A 51 8.55 56.98 26.43
N ILE A 52 7.90 55.81 26.33
CA ILE A 52 8.34 54.58 26.99
C ILE A 52 9.01 53.66 25.97
N GLN A 53 10.34 53.75 25.92
CA GLN A 53 11.20 52.96 25.02
C GLN A 53 11.70 51.64 25.65
N HIS A 54 11.36 51.36 26.91
CA HIS A 54 11.71 50.09 27.56
C HIS A 54 10.85 48.95 26.96
N PRO A 55 11.44 47.90 26.38
CA PRO A 55 10.70 46.88 25.63
C PRO A 55 9.54 46.21 26.36
N VAL A 56 9.80 45.55 27.50
CA VAL A 56 8.75 44.80 28.24
C VAL A 56 7.65 45.74 28.75
N ARG A 57 8.02 46.80 29.47
CA ARG A 57 7.06 47.79 30.01
C ARG A 57 6.26 48.49 28.91
N GLY A 58 6.91 48.83 27.79
CA GLY A 58 6.28 49.45 26.63
C GLY A 58 5.30 48.51 25.94
N LEU A 59 5.65 47.23 25.77
CA LEU A 59 4.75 46.20 25.23
C LEU A 59 3.49 46.04 26.09
N PHE A 60 3.63 45.93 27.42
CA PHE A 60 2.47 45.82 28.30
C PHE A 60 1.61 47.08 28.31
N LEU A 61 2.22 48.27 28.34
CA LEU A 61 1.47 49.53 28.28
C LEU A 61 0.70 49.66 26.97
N ARG A 62 1.34 49.35 25.83
CA ARG A 62 0.70 49.42 24.50
C ARG A 62 -0.36 48.34 24.29
N ASN A 63 -0.17 47.16 24.86
CA ASN A 63 -1.21 46.14 24.89
C ASN A 63 -2.41 46.60 25.75
N TYR A 64 -2.15 47.26 26.89
CA TYR A 64 -3.21 47.82 27.72
C TYR A 64 -3.97 48.95 27.00
N LEU A 65 -3.25 49.85 26.29
CA LEU A 65 -3.85 50.84 25.40
C LEU A 65 -4.78 50.18 24.38
N CYS A 66 -4.31 49.14 23.67
CA CYS A 66 -5.09 48.41 22.68
C CYS A 66 -6.36 47.79 23.26
N GLN A 67 -6.29 47.24 24.49
CA GLN A 67 -7.45 46.68 25.19
C GLN A 67 -8.48 47.75 25.59
N ILE A 68 -8.01 48.90 26.05
CA ILE A 68 -8.91 50.00 26.46
C ILE A 68 -9.49 50.72 25.24
N SER A 69 -8.79 50.80 24.12
CA SER A 69 -9.29 51.47 22.93
C SER A 69 -10.26 50.61 22.11
N ARG A 70 -10.27 49.28 22.29
CA ARG A 70 -11.01 48.33 21.45
C ARG A 70 -12.50 48.65 21.30
N ASP A 71 -13.19 49.04 22.38
CA ASP A 71 -14.62 49.39 22.37
C ASP A 71 -14.91 50.84 21.90
N LYS A 72 -13.87 51.58 21.52
CA LYS A 72 -13.89 53.03 21.28
C LYS A 72 -13.28 53.43 19.94
N LEU A 73 -12.91 52.46 19.11
CA LEU A 73 -12.40 52.74 17.78
C LEU A 73 -13.55 53.24 16.89
N PRO A 74 -13.32 54.27 16.05
CA PRO A 74 -14.25 54.63 14.99
C PRO A 74 -14.49 53.43 14.06
N ASP A 75 -15.75 53.00 13.93
CA ASP A 75 -16.15 51.84 13.12
C ASP A 75 -17.54 52.08 12.49
N ILE A 76 -17.92 51.28 11.49
CA ILE A 76 -19.21 51.36 10.80
C ILE A 76 -20.35 51.16 11.82
N GLY A 77 -21.17 52.18 12.01
CA GLY A 77 -22.30 52.14 12.95
C GLY A 77 -21.91 52.36 14.42
N SER A 78 -20.66 52.71 14.73
CA SER A 78 -20.25 53.04 16.10
C SER A 78 -20.71 54.45 16.51
N GLU A 79 -21.02 54.64 17.79
CA GLU A 79 -21.40 55.96 18.34
C GLU A 79 -20.29 57.03 18.25
N TYR A 80 -19.10 56.60 17.85
CA TYR A 80 -17.89 57.43 17.70
C TYR A 80 -17.57 57.68 16.21
N GLY A 81 -18.38 57.18 15.26
CA GLY A 81 -18.25 57.40 13.83
C GLY A 81 -19.09 58.58 13.31
N GLY A 82 -18.82 59.81 13.78
CA GLY A 82 -19.50 61.03 13.32
C GLY A 82 -18.59 61.94 12.49
N ASP A 83 -19.19 62.66 11.51
CA ASP A 83 -18.77 63.76 10.59
C ASP A 83 -17.30 64.24 10.45
N GLY A 84 -16.30 63.42 10.81
CA GLY A 84 -14.87 63.75 10.79
C GLY A 84 -13.94 62.63 11.25
N ASP A 85 -14.45 61.62 11.96
CA ASP A 85 -13.69 60.44 12.41
C ASP A 85 -13.85 59.29 11.40
N SER A 86 -12.77 59.01 10.65
CA SER A 86 -12.78 57.97 9.60
C SER A 86 -12.30 56.63 10.15
N ILE A 87 -12.82 55.53 9.60
CA ILE A 87 -12.28 54.17 9.79
C ILE A 87 -10.76 54.13 9.53
N ASN A 88 -10.27 54.95 8.59
CA ASN A 88 -8.85 55.12 8.31
C ASN A 88 -8.04 55.55 9.53
N ASP A 89 -8.60 56.39 10.40
CA ASP A 89 -7.92 56.86 11.61
C ASP A 89 -7.80 55.75 12.65
N ALA A 90 -8.82 54.88 12.74
CA ALA A 90 -8.78 53.68 13.59
C ALA A 90 -7.72 52.68 13.09
N VAL A 91 -7.69 52.41 11.79
CA VAL A 91 -6.70 51.54 11.15
C VAL A 91 -5.28 52.11 11.33
N GLU A 92 -5.08 53.41 11.11
CA GLU A 92 -3.79 54.08 11.31
C GLU A 92 -3.32 53.99 12.76
N PHE A 93 -4.23 54.22 13.72
CA PHE A 93 -3.93 54.10 15.15
C PHE A 93 -3.42 52.70 15.50
N VAL A 94 -4.12 51.64 15.05
CA VAL A 94 -3.74 50.27 15.37
C VAL A 94 -2.45 49.87 14.64
N LEU A 95 -2.27 50.26 13.38
CA LEU A 95 -1.03 50.00 12.61
C LEU A 95 0.19 50.73 13.21
N GLN A 96 0.01 51.97 13.68
CA GLN A 96 1.05 52.70 14.39
C GLN A 96 1.41 52.02 15.70
N ASN A 97 0.42 51.56 16.46
CA ASN A 97 0.67 50.82 17.70
C ASN A 97 1.38 49.48 17.43
N PHE A 98 0.95 48.74 16.40
CA PHE A 98 1.58 47.51 15.94
C PHE A 98 3.05 47.73 15.55
N THR A 99 3.33 48.77 14.77
CA THR A 99 4.68 49.14 14.34
C THR A 99 5.60 49.38 15.53
N GLU A 100 5.15 50.16 16.51
CA GLU A 100 5.94 50.46 17.71
C GLU A 100 6.10 49.22 18.62
N MET A 101 5.07 48.39 18.76
CA MET A 101 5.16 47.13 19.51
C MET A 101 6.14 46.15 18.85
N ASN A 102 6.11 46.01 17.52
CA ASN A 102 7.08 45.18 16.80
C ASN A 102 8.52 45.67 17.01
N LYS A 103 8.77 46.99 16.90
CA LYS A 103 10.09 47.58 17.18
C LYS A 103 10.57 47.30 18.61
N LEU A 104 9.69 47.44 19.60
CA LEU A 104 10.02 47.13 21.00
C LEU A 104 10.34 45.64 21.17
N TRP A 105 9.56 44.77 20.53
CA TRP A 105 9.75 43.33 20.61
C TRP A 105 11.06 42.86 19.95
N VAL A 106 11.44 43.42 18.80
CA VAL A 106 12.75 43.16 18.16
C VAL A 106 13.90 43.73 19.00
N ARG A 107 13.68 44.87 19.65
CA ARG A 107 14.67 45.46 20.57
C ARG A 107 14.97 44.57 21.77
N MET A 108 14.01 43.75 22.23
CA MET A 108 14.26 42.76 23.29
C MET A 108 15.38 41.79 22.94
N HIS A 109 15.58 41.47 21.66
CA HIS A 109 16.65 40.57 21.24
C HIS A 109 18.04 41.12 21.60
N HIS A 110 18.22 42.42 21.37
CA HIS A 110 19.50 43.12 21.45
C HIS A 110 19.79 43.70 22.84
N GLN A 111 18.83 43.66 23.76
CA GLN A 111 18.98 44.25 25.09
C GLN A 111 19.61 43.27 26.08
N GLY A 112 20.77 43.64 26.63
CA GLY A 112 21.41 42.93 27.75
C GLY A 112 22.55 41.98 27.35
N PRO A 113 23.16 41.28 28.32
CA PRO A 113 24.34 40.44 28.09
C PRO A 113 24.04 39.25 27.18
N ILE A 114 25.03 38.79 26.41
CA ILE A 114 24.91 37.62 25.50
C ILE A 114 24.54 36.34 26.27
N ARG A 115 25.02 36.21 27.51
CA ARG A 115 24.75 35.05 28.39
C ARG A 115 23.25 34.82 28.66
N GLU A 116 22.43 35.86 28.54
CA GLU A 116 20.98 35.80 28.79
C GLU A 116 20.16 35.71 27.49
N LYS A 117 20.80 35.49 26.33
CA LYS A 117 20.14 35.45 25.02
C LYS A 117 19.01 34.40 24.97
N GLU A 118 19.27 33.17 25.40
CA GLU A 118 18.26 32.08 25.40
C GLU A 118 17.06 32.42 26.30
N LYS A 119 17.31 32.97 27.49
CA LYS A 119 16.24 33.40 28.40
C LYS A 119 15.37 34.49 27.74
N ARG A 120 16.00 35.44 27.05
CA ARG A 120 15.27 36.49 26.32
C ARG A 120 14.50 35.95 25.13
N GLU A 121 15.02 34.97 24.39
CA GLU A 121 14.28 34.34 23.30
C GLU A 121 13.02 33.63 23.81
N LYS A 122 13.11 32.96 24.98
CA LYS A 122 11.95 32.38 25.64
C LYS A 122 10.93 33.44 26.08
N GLU A 123 11.37 34.49 26.76
CA GLU A 123 10.51 35.62 27.15
C GLU A 123 9.88 36.31 25.93
N ARG A 124 10.63 36.49 24.83
CA ARG A 124 10.11 37.03 23.57
C ARG A 124 9.05 36.14 22.96
N SER A 125 9.24 34.82 23.02
CA SER A 125 8.25 33.86 22.54
C SER A 125 6.97 33.88 23.38
N GLU A 126 7.06 34.11 24.69
CA GLU A 126 5.88 34.25 25.56
C GLU A 126 5.12 35.56 25.31
N LEU A 127 5.83 36.63 24.91
CA LEU A 127 5.25 37.95 24.69
C LEU A 127 4.79 38.22 23.25
N ARG A 128 4.99 37.28 22.32
CA ARG A 128 4.61 37.43 20.90
C ARG A 128 3.12 37.74 20.72
N ASP A 129 2.28 37.13 21.54
CA ASP A 129 0.82 37.30 21.52
C ASP A 129 0.37 38.73 21.84
N LEU A 130 1.18 39.51 22.56
CA LEU A 130 0.90 40.92 22.79
C LEU A 130 0.96 41.72 21.49
N VAL A 131 1.90 41.39 20.60
CA VAL A 131 2.05 42.05 19.30
C VAL A 131 0.93 41.59 18.36
N GLY A 132 0.66 40.28 18.31
CA GLY A 132 -0.38 39.68 17.46
C GLY A 132 -1.80 40.16 17.76
N LYS A 133 -2.10 40.53 19.02
CA LYS A 133 -3.39 41.14 19.39
C LYS A 133 -3.75 42.39 18.60
N ASN A 134 -2.78 43.18 18.14
CA ASN A 134 -3.09 44.35 17.29
C ASN A 134 -3.65 43.92 15.94
N LEU A 135 -3.09 42.86 15.34
CA LEU A 135 -3.63 42.29 14.09
C LEU A 135 -5.03 41.72 14.30
N HIS A 136 -5.27 41.09 15.46
CA HIS A 136 -6.60 40.59 15.83
C HIS A 136 -7.63 41.70 16.03
N VAL A 137 -7.22 42.87 16.54
CA VAL A 137 -8.11 44.04 16.61
C VAL A 137 -8.40 44.56 15.20
N LEU A 138 -7.43 44.60 14.30
CA LEU A 138 -7.65 45.00 12.91
C LEU A 138 -8.67 44.10 12.18
N SER A 139 -8.67 42.79 12.44
CA SER A 139 -9.64 41.87 11.84
C SER A 139 -11.05 41.95 12.43
N GLN A 140 -11.24 42.68 13.53
CA GLN A 140 -12.52 42.84 14.21
C GLN A 140 -13.21 44.16 13.91
N ILE A 141 -12.53 45.08 13.21
CA ILE A 141 -13.13 46.32 12.76
C ILE A 141 -13.98 45.98 11.55
N ASP A 142 -15.29 46.14 11.67
CA ASP A 142 -16.26 45.80 10.60
C ASP A 142 -16.01 46.65 9.34
N GLY A 143 -15.46 47.85 9.52
CA GLY A 143 -15.04 48.74 8.44
C GLY A 143 -13.79 48.34 7.67
N VAL A 144 -13.10 47.26 8.02
CA VAL A 144 -11.98 46.73 7.23
C VAL A 144 -12.53 45.80 6.15
N ASP A 145 -12.97 46.43 5.06
CA ASP A 145 -13.34 45.73 3.84
C ASP A 145 -12.12 45.20 3.06
N LEU A 146 -12.39 44.45 1.99
CA LEU A 146 -11.36 43.83 1.17
C LEU A 146 -10.42 44.85 0.52
N ASP A 147 -10.94 46.00 0.11
CA ASP A 147 -10.17 47.06 -0.54
C ASP A 147 -9.24 47.76 0.47
N MET A 148 -9.74 48.07 1.67
CA MET A 148 -8.94 48.62 2.76
C MET A 148 -7.84 47.65 3.20
N TYR A 149 -8.17 46.36 3.28
CA TYR A 149 -7.20 45.33 3.61
C TYR A 149 -6.09 45.23 2.55
N ARG A 150 -6.47 45.19 1.27
CA ARG A 150 -5.57 45.06 0.12
C ARG A 150 -4.63 46.25 -0.04
N ASP A 151 -5.16 47.46 0.07
CA ASP A 151 -4.43 48.68 -0.29
C ASP A 151 -3.69 49.30 0.90
N THR A 152 -4.20 49.10 2.12
CA THR A 152 -3.65 49.79 3.33
C THR A 152 -3.13 48.81 4.38
N VAL A 153 -3.97 47.90 4.87
CA VAL A 153 -3.61 47.09 6.05
C VAL A 153 -2.49 46.08 5.75
N LEU A 154 -2.67 45.25 4.73
CA LEU A 154 -1.72 44.19 4.41
C LEU A 154 -0.35 44.74 3.98
N PRO A 155 -0.24 45.73 3.06
CA PRO A 155 1.06 46.27 2.65
C PRO A 155 1.84 46.85 3.84
N ARG A 156 1.18 47.57 4.75
CA ARG A 156 1.85 48.16 5.93
C ARG A 156 2.24 47.11 6.96
N ALA A 157 1.41 46.09 7.17
CA ALA A 157 1.77 44.97 8.03
C ALA A 157 3.00 44.22 7.47
N LEU A 158 2.99 43.89 6.17
CA LEU A 158 4.09 43.20 5.48
C LEU A 158 5.37 44.03 5.46
N GLU A 159 5.27 45.36 5.28
CA GLU A 159 6.41 46.26 5.37
C GLU A 159 7.12 46.12 6.73
N GLN A 160 6.36 46.03 7.83
CA GLN A 160 6.95 45.83 9.15
C GLN A 160 7.56 44.43 9.32
N VAL A 161 6.96 43.40 8.72
CA VAL A 161 7.50 42.04 8.76
C VAL A 161 8.82 41.95 7.98
N VAL A 162 8.89 42.48 6.76
CA VAL A 162 10.11 42.43 5.95
C VAL A 162 11.22 43.28 6.59
N ASN A 163 10.89 44.48 7.08
CA ASN A 163 11.88 45.41 7.62
C ASN A 163 12.40 45.03 9.01
N CYS A 164 11.72 44.17 9.78
CA CYS A 164 12.15 43.84 11.13
C CYS A 164 13.44 42.99 11.18
N LYS A 165 13.73 42.23 10.10
CA LYS A 165 14.93 41.39 9.95
C LYS A 165 15.24 40.50 11.17
N ASP A 166 14.19 39.99 11.81
CA ASP A 166 14.29 39.12 13.00
C ASP A 166 13.52 37.81 12.76
N ASP A 167 14.22 36.69 12.91
CA ASP A 167 13.73 35.37 12.51
C ASP A 167 12.43 34.98 13.25
N LEU A 168 12.40 35.18 14.58
CA LEU A 168 11.24 34.87 15.41
C LEU A 168 10.04 35.77 15.06
N ALA A 169 10.30 37.06 14.87
CA ALA A 169 9.25 38.01 14.55
C ALA A 169 8.65 37.78 13.17
N GLN A 170 9.48 37.51 12.17
CA GLN A 170 9.03 37.24 10.82
C GLN A 170 8.16 35.98 10.75
N HIS A 171 8.60 34.89 11.36
CA HIS A 171 7.82 33.65 11.41
C HIS A 171 6.45 33.86 12.06
N TYR A 172 6.44 34.40 13.28
CA TYR A 172 5.21 34.58 14.05
C TYR A 172 4.24 35.57 13.41
N LEU A 173 4.73 36.71 12.91
CA LEU A 173 3.85 37.73 12.33
C LEU A 173 3.24 37.27 11.01
N MET A 174 3.99 36.55 10.17
CA MET A 174 3.43 35.94 8.96
C MET A 174 2.33 34.92 9.31
N ASP A 175 2.59 34.02 10.26
CA ASP A 175 1.60 33.04 10.73
C ASP A 175 0.38 33.74 11.34
N CYS A 176 0.58 34.80 12.13
CA CYS A 176 -0.50 35.59 12.71
C CYS A 176 -1.35 36.28 11.64
N ILE A 177 -0.76 36.87 10.59
CA ILE A 177 -1.52 37.41 9.45
C ILE A 177 -2.37 36.31 8.81
N ILE A 178 -1.77 35.13 8.56
CA ILE A 178 -2.45 34.00 7.94
C ILE A 178 -3.54 33.41 8.83
N GLN A 179 -3.49 33.54 10.16
CA GLN A 179 -4.50 32.98 11.07
C GLN A 179 -5.64 33.96 11.39
N VAL A 180 -5.33 35.25 11.44
CA VAL A 180 -6.24 36.27 11.97
C VAL A 180 -7.23 36.77 10.92
N PHE A 181 -6.79 36.94 9.67
CA PHE A 181 -7.64 37.49 8.61
C PHE A 181 -8.47 36.39 7.90
N PRO A 182 -9.60 36.74 7.26
CA PRO A 182 -10.43 35.81 6.51
C PRO A 182 -9.75 35.24 5.25
N ASP A 183 -10.19 34.05 4.83
CA ASP A 183 -9.65 33.34 3.65
C ASP A 183 -9.90 34.08 2.33
N GLU A 184 -11.05 34.76 2.21
CA GLU A 184 -11.41 35.61 1.06
C GLU A 184 -10.38 36.71 0.82
N TYR A 185 -9.89 37.31 1.90
CA TYR A 185 -8.92 38.40 1.85
C TYR A 185 -7.56 37.85 1.39
N HIS A 186 -7.16 36.68 1.90
CA HIS A 186 -5.94 36.01 1.48
C HIS A 186 -5.98 35.59 0.00
N LEU A 187 -7.14 35.15 -0.51
CA LEU A 187 -7.29 34.77 -1.91
C LEU A 187 -7.04 35.97 -2.84
N GLN A 188 -7.67 37.12 -2.57
CA GLN A 188 -7.52 38.31 -3.42
C GLN A 188 -6.15 39.00 -3.27
N THR A 189 -5.50 38.86 -2.12
CA THR A 189 -4.20 39.49 -1.82
C THR A 189 -3.01 38.55 -1.91
N LEU A 190 -3.21 37.35 -2.45
CA LEU A 190 -2.23 36.26 -2.51
C LEU A 190 -0.90 36.71 -3.13
N GLU A 191 -0.95 37.55 -4.16
CA GLU A 191 0.25 38.06 -4.84
C GLU A 191 1.12 38.94 -3.93
N THR A 192 0.49 39.84 -3.17
CA THR A 192 1.17 40.72 -2.21
C THR A 192 1.76 39.92 -1.05
N LEU A 193 0.99 38.97 -0.50
CA LEU A 193 1.42 38.12 0.60
C LEU A 193 2.60 37.23 0.20
N LEU A 194 2.49 36.54 -0.94
CA LEU A 194 3.55 35.67 -1.45
C LEU A 194 4.78 36.45 -1.92
N GLY A 195 4.62 37.69 -2.37
CA GLY A 195 5.73 38.57 -2.74
C GLY A 195 6.63 38.97 -1.57
N ALA A 196 6.13 38.90 -0.33
CA ALA A 196 6.91 39.16 0.88
C ALA A 196 7.76 37.94 1.31
N CYS A 197 7.31 36.71 1.01
CA CYS A 197 8.00 35.49 1.46
C CYS A 197 9.48 35.41 1.03
N PRO A 198 9.87 35.69 -0.24
CA PRO A 198 11.27 35.66 -0.64
C PRO A 198 12.17 36.72 0.02
N GLN A 199 11.60 37.71 0.70
CA GLN A 199 12.33 38.81 1.36
C GLN A 199 12.61 38.54 2.85
N LEU A 200 12.08 37.44 3.39
CA LEU A 200 12.28 37.05 4.78
C LEU A 200 13.71 36.50 4.99
N GLN A 201 14.17 36.50 6.24
CA GLN A 201 15.48 35.98 6.61
C GLN A 201 15.58 34.47 6.31
N PRO A 202 16.77 33.95 5.96
CA PRO A 202 16.96 32.55 5.57
C PRO A 202 16.61 31.54 6.68
N ASN A 203 16.78 31.93 7.94
CA ASN A 203 16.48 31.09 9.10
C ASN A 203 14.99 30.97 9.43
N VAL A 204 14.14 31.80 8.82
CA VAL A 204 12.70 31.74 9.01
C VAL A 204 12.16 30.45 8.42
N ASP A 205 11.33 29.72 9.17
CA ASP A 205 10.65 28.53 8.65
C ASP A 205 9.51 28.93 7.71
N ILE A 206 9.87 29.38 6.50
CA ILE A 206 8.94 29.76 5.44
C ILE A 206 8.14 28.55 4.96
N LYS A 207 8.74 27.36 5.05
CA LYS A 207 8.06 26.10 4.76
C LYS A 207 6.79 25.99 5.60
N MET A 208 6.88 26.13 6.92
CA MET A 208 5.71 26.05 7.81
C MET A 208 4.65 27.10 7.45
N VAL A 209 5.05 28.35 7.25
CA VAL A 209 4.15 29.47 6.91
C VAL A 209 3.38 29.20 5.61
N LEU A 210 4.08 28.81 4.54
CA LEU A 210 3.43 28.53 3.26
C LEU A 210 2.59 27.25 3.29
N SER A 211 3.02 26.21 3.99
CA SER A 211 2.22 25.00 4.20
C SER A 211 0.90 25.32 4.93
N GLN A 212 0.93 26.12 6.00
CA GLN A 212 -0.27 26.55 6.72
C GLN A 212 -1.22 27.36 5.84
N LEU A 213 -0.69 28.29 5.02
CA LEU A 213 -1.50 29.06 4.07
C LEU A 213 -2.19 28.14 3.06
N MET A 214 -1.44 27.21 2.46
CA MET A 214 -2.00 26.26 1.49
C MET A 214 -3.03 25.33 2.12
N ASP A 215 -2.79 24.82 3.33
CA ASP A 215 -3.74 23.98 4.06
C ASP A 215 -5.03 24.74 4.38
N ARG A 216 -4.91 26.00 4.81
CA ARG A 216 -6.06 26.86 5.13
C ARG A 216 -6.91 27.13 3.88
N LEU A 217 -6.29 27.54 2.78
CA LEU A 217 -6.97 27.75 1.50
C LEU A 217 -7.57 26.45 0.94
N SER A 218 -6.89 25.32 1.13
CA SER A 218 -7.40 24.00 0.73
C SER A 218 -8.65 23.60 1.51
N ASN A 219 -8.69 23.91 2.81
CA ASN A 219 -9.84 23.63 3.66
C ASN A 219 -11.02 24.57 3.31
N TYR A 220 -10.72 25.83 3.00
CA TYR A 220 -11.72 26.80 2.55
C TYR A 220 -12.37 26.39 1.21
N ALA A 221 -11.56 25.93 0.25
CA ALA A 221 -12.07 25.37 -1.00
C ALA A 221 -12.91 24.10 -0.79
N ALA A 222 -12.59 23.30 0.23
CA ALA A 222 -13.36 22.10 0.57
C ALA A 222 -14.69 22.41 1.29
N SER A 223 -14.75 23.49 2.06
CA SER A 223 -15.98 23.91 2.75
C SER A 223 -16.95 24.65 1.82
N SER A 224 -16.44 25.38 0.83
CA SER A 224 -17.23 26.29 0.00
C SER A 224 -16.97 26.06 -1.49
N THR A 225 -17.67 25.07 -2.06
CA THR A 225 -17.56 24.69 -3.48
C THR A 225 -17.89 25.85 -4.44
N GLU A 226 -18.67 26.83 -3.99
CA GLU A 226 -19.06 28.03 -4.76
C GLU A 226 -17.87 28.96 -5.07
N VAL A 227 -16.79 28.87 -4.28
CA VAL A 227 -15.62 29.74 -4.39
C VAL A 227 -14.55 29.16 -5.35
N LEU A 228 -14.68 27.90 -5.76
CA LEU A 228 -13.75 27.24 -6.69
C LEU A 228 -13.51 28.01 -8.02
N PRO A 229 -14.52 28.65 -8.64
CA PRO A 229 -14.29 29.49 -9.82
C PRO A 229 -13.40 30.70 -9.54
N GLU A 230 -13.48 31.28 -8.34
CA GLU A 230 -12.65 32.42 -7.94
C GLU A 230 -11.17 32.04 -7.83
N PHE A 231 -10.87 30.83 -7.32
CA PHE A 231 -9.49 30.31 -7.30
C PHE A 231 -8.88 30.21 -8.70
N LEU A 232 -9.68 29.81 -9.70
CA LEU A 232 -9.27 29.77 -11.10
C LEU A 232 -9.07 31.18 -11.66
N GLN A 233 -9.99 32.10 -11.38
CA GLN A 233 -9.91 33.48 -11.85
C GLN A 233 -8.69 34.23 -11.30
N VAL A 234 -8.37 34.02 -10.04
CA VAL A 234 -7.20 34.62 -9.37
C VAL A 234 -5.89 33.97 -9.81
N GLY A 235 -5.96 32.76 -10.40
CA GLY A 235 -4.78 32.00 -10.80
C GLY A 235 -3.96 31.53 -9.60
N ALA A 236 -4.64 31.13 -8.51
CA ALA A 236 -4.01 30.83 -7.22
C ALA A 236 -2.87 29.79 -7.34
N PHE A 237 -3.06 28.74 -8.13
CA PHE A 237 -2.03 27.72 -8.39
C PHE A 237 -0.75 28.33 -9.01
N ALA A 238 -0.88 29.14 -10.06
CA ALA A 238 0.28 29.73 -10.73
C ALA A 238 1.02 30.70 -9.81
N LYS A 239 0.28 31.47 -8.99
CA LYS A 239 0.86 32.37 -7.98
C LYS A 239 1.62 31.60 -6.90
N LEU A 240 1.03 30.55 -6.34
CA LEU A 240 1.67 29.69 -5.33
C LEU A 240 2.90 28.97 -5.89
N SER A 241 2.79 28.37 -7.08
CA SER A 241 3.89 27.66 -7.74
C SER A 241 5.08 28.58 -8.03
N ASN A 242 4.82 29.78 -8.58
CA ASN A 242 5.86 30.78 -8.81
C ASN A 242 6.49 31.28 -7.50
N ALA A 243 5.69 31.46 -6.45
CA ALA A 243 6.20 31.90 -5.15
C ALA A 243 7.11 30.85 -4.51
N ILE A 244 6.70 29.58 -4.53
CA ILE A 244 7.53 28.46 -4.03
C ILE A 244 8.84 28.39 -4.82
N GLY A 245 8.79 28.52 -6.15
CA GLY A 245 10.00 28.59 -6.98
C GLY A 245 10.94 29.71 -6.55
N LYS A 246 10.42 30.95 -6.41
CA LYS A 246 11.21 32.10 -5.94
C LYS A 246 11.77 31.93 -4.53
N VAL A 247 11.01 31.34 -3.61
CA VAL A 247 11.47 31.09 -2.23
C VAL A 247 12.62 30.08 -2.22
N ILE A 248 12.50 29.01 -3.00
CA ILE A 248 13.55 27.99 -3.12
C ILE A 248 14.81 28.58 -3.77
N ASP A 249 14.67 29.48 -4.75
CA ASP A 249 15.80 30.16 -5.41
C ASP A 249 16.48 31.19 -4.47
N SER A 250 15.69 31.90 -3.66
CA SER A 250 16.19 32.89 -2.69
C SER A 250 16.84 32.26 -1.45
N GLN A 251 16.55 31.00 -1.13
CA GLN A 251 17.09 30.28 0.03
C GLN A 251 17.90 29.05 -0.39
N PRO A 252 19.18 29.22 -0.80
CA PRO A 252 20.02 28.09 -1.23
C PRO A 252 20.34 27.10 -0.11
N GLU A 253 20.29 27.54 1.16
CA GLU A 253 20.53 26.69 2.34
C GLU A 253 19.29 25.85 2.75
N MET A 254 18.15 25.99 2.06
CA MET A 254 16.95 25.22 2.38
C MET A 254 17.20 23.71 2.19
N PRO A 255 16.97 22.87 3.21
CA PRO A 255 17.07 21.42 3.08
C PRO A 255 16.10 20.87 2.03
N VAL A 256 16.49 19.80 1.34
CA VAL A 256 15.70 19.13 0.31
C VAL A 256 14.30 18.73 0.83
N PHE A 257 14.24 18.24 2.07
CA PHE A 257 13.00 17.95 2.78
C PHE A 257 12.05 19.15 2.83
N GLY A 258 12.59 20.37 3.02
CA GLY A 258 11.81 21.61 3.04
C GLY A 258 11.15 21.89 1.70
N SER A 259 11.93 21.84 0.62
CA SER A 259 11.42 22.04 -0.74
C SER A 259 10.38 20.99 -1.13
N ILE A 260 10.61 19.71 -0.83
CA ILE A 260 9.64 18.64 -1.12
C ILE A 260 8.36 18.83 -0.31
N THR A 261 8.44 19.25 0.97
CA THR A 261 7.24 19.48 1.76
C THR A 261 6.38 20.60 1.16
N LEU A 262 6.99 21.66 0.62
CA LEU A 262 6.26 22.71 -0.09
C LEU A 262 5.56 22.15 -1.34
N TYR A 263 6.22 21.28 -2.10
CA TYR A 263 5.59 20.60 -3.25
C TYR A 263 4.45 19.66 -2.82
N VAL A 264 4.57 18.96 -1.69
CA VAL A 264 3.49 18.12 -1.13
C VAL A 264 2.28 18.97 -0.74
N SER A 265 2.50 20.10 -0.05
CA SER A 265 1.42 21.03 0.28
C SER A 265 0.78 21.62 -0.98
N LEU A 266 1.58 22.00 -1.99
CA LEU A 266 1.07 22.52 -3.26
C LEU A 266 0.27 21.45 -4.03
N LEU A 267 0.73 20.21 -4.03
CA LEU A 267 0.03 19.10 -4.66
C LEU A 267 -1.30 18.82 -3.93
N THR A 268 -1.29 18.78 -2.60
CA THR A 268 -2.50 18.59 -1.79
C THR A 268 -3.53 19.69 -2.04
N PHE A 269 -3.08 20.94 -2.14
CA PHE A 269 -3.91 22.06 -2.57
C PHE A 269 -4.49 21.83 -3.96
N THR A 270 -3.65 21.48 -4.93
CA THR A 270 -4.07 21.25 -6.32
C THR A 270 -5.11 20.14 -6.42
N LEU A 271 -4.90 19.02 -5.72
CA LEU A 271 -5.83 17.87 -5.72
C LEU A 271 -7.18 18.18 -5.07
N ARG A 272 -7.24 19.18 -4.17
CA ARG A 272 -8.48 19.61 -3.52
C ARG A 272 -9.22 20.69 -4.31
N VAL A 273 -8.49 21.69 -4.81
CA VAL A 273 -9.08 22.85 -5.50
C VAL A 273 -9.32 22.59 -7.00
N HIS A 274 -8.44 21.82 -7.64
CA HIS A 274 -8.48 21.54 -9.08
C HIS A 274 -8.35 20.04 -9.38
N PRO A 275 -9.33 19.21 -8.98
CA PRO A 275 -9.25 17.76 -9.19
C PRO A 275 -9.13 17.39 -10.68
N ASP A 276 -9.78 18.12 -11.58
CA ASP A 276 -9.81 17.75 -13.01
C ASP A 276 -8.54 18.16 -13.79
N ARG A 277 -7.65 18.96 -13.21
CA ARG A 277 -6.48 19.53 -13.90
C ARG A 277 -5.21 18.71 -13.63
N LEU A 278 -5.08 17.59 -14.34
CA LEU A 278 -3.87 16.76 -14.32
C LEU A 278 -2.61 17.52 -14.75
N ASP A 279 -2.74 18.55 -15.60
CA ASP A 279 -1.60 19.38 -16.01
C ASP A 279 -0.90 20.05 -14.82
N TYR A 280 -1.67 20.49 -13.82
CA TYR A 280 -1.13 21.15 -12.63
C TYR A 280 -0.40 20.14 -11.74
N VAL A 281 -0.95 18.94 -11.60
CA VAL A 281 -0.29 17.83 -10.90
C VAL A 281 1.05 17.50 -11.58
N ASP A 282 1.06 17.37 -12.91
CA ASP A 282 2.28 17.06 -13.66
C ASP A 282 3.32 18.20 -13.57
N GLN A 283 2.87 19.46 -13.51
CA GLN A 283 3.77 20.61 -13.29
C GLN A 283 4.43 20.59 -11.91
N VAL A 284 3.71 20.20 -10.85
CA VAL A 284 4.30 20.06 -9.50
C VAL A 284 5.32 18.93 -9.49
N LEU A 285 5.00 17.79 -10.12
CA LEU A 285 5.94 16.68 -10.26
C LEU A 285 7.16 17.10 -11.09
N ALA A 286 7.00 17.84 -12.18
CA ALA A 286 8.09 18.37 -12.98
C ALA A 286 9.01 19.31 -12.19
N ALA A 287 8.44 20.19 -11.36
CA ALA A 287 9.20 21.06 -10.47
C ALA A 287 10.00 20.23 -9.43
N CYS A 288 9.40 19.17 -8.90
CA CYS A 288 10.08 18.22 -8.02
C CYS A 288 11.24 17.52 -8.73
N VAL A 289 11.03 16.97 -9.94
CA VAL A 289 12.09 16.36 -10.77
C VAL A 289 13.23 17.34 -11.02
N LYS A 290 12.92 18.59 -11.37
CA LYS A 290 13.95 19.62 -11.58
C LYS A 290 14.82 19.81 -10.33
N LYS A 291 14.20 19.85 -9.14
CA LYS A 291 14.96 19.98 -7.88
C LYS A 291 15.76 18.72 -7.54
N LEU A 292 15.20 17.54 -7.79
CA LEU A 292 15.86 16.25 -7.55
C LEU A 292 17.02 16.00 -8.53
N SER A 293 16.92 16.46 -9.78
CA SER A 293 17.99 16.33 -10.78
C SER A 293 19.26 17.09 -10.43
N CYS A 294 19.16 18.10 -9.56
CA CYS A 294 20.32 18.83 -9.04
C CYS A 294 21.06 18.06 -7.93
N LEU A 295 20.54 16.92 -7.47
CA LEU A 295 21.09 16.12 -6.38
C LEU A 295 21.50 14.74 -6.89
N PRO A 296 22.72 14.26 -6.57
CA PRO A 296 23.18 12.95 -7.04
C PRO A 296 22.49 11.78 -6.32
N ARG A 297 22.08 11.92 -5.04
CA ARG A 297 21.34 10.90 -4.27
C ARG A 297 20.60 11.50 -3.09
N ILE A 298 19.44 10.95 -2.74
CA ILE A 298 18.63 11.37 -1.59
C ILE A 298 19.00 10.48 -0.40
N GLU A 299 19.77 11.01 0.56
CA GLU A 299 20.17 10.25 1.77
C GLU A 299 19.25 10.53 2.97
N ASP A 300 18.49 11.64 2.95
CA ASP A 300 17.65 12.05 4.06
C ASP A 300 16.33 11.24 4.11
N LYS A 301 16.20 10.36 5.10
CA LYS A 301 14.99 9.58 5.38
C LYS A 301 13.72 10.44 5.51
N LYS A 302 13.83 11.69 5.96
CA LYS A 302 12.66 12.59 6.05
C LYS A 302 12.22 13.07 4.67
N ALA A 303 13.16 13.39 3.79
CA ALA A 303 12.87 13.77 2.41
C ALA A 303 12.20 12.60 1.67
N THR A 304 12.73 11.39 1.81
CA THR A 304 12.16 10.16 1.24
C THR A 304 10.69 9.95 1.64
N LYS A 305 10.35 10.09 2.94
CA LYS A 305 8.97 9.99 3.41
C LYS A 305 8.04 11.03 2.78
N GLN A 306 8.54 12.24 2.52
CA GLN A 306 7.75 13.27 1.85
C GLN A 306 7.56 12.98 0.36
N ILE A 307 8.54 12.38 -0.32
CA ILE A 307 8.37 11.96 -1.72
C ILE A 307 7.34 10.83 -1.82
N VAL A 308 7.37 9.88 -0.88
CA VAL A 308 6.33 8.84 -0.77
C VAL A 308 4.96 9.50 -0.61
N ALA A 309 4.81 10.47 0.30
CA ALA A 309 3.55 11.21 0.46
C ALA A 309 3.14 11.97 -0.82
N LEU A 310 4.11 12.57 -1.54
CA LEU A 310 3.89 13.28 -2.80
C LEU A 310 3.31 12.35 -3.88
N LEU A 311 3.87 11.14 -4.01
CA LEU A 311 3.45 10.17 -5.02
C LEU A 311 2.16 9.41 -4.63
N SER A 312 1.93 9.19 -3.33
CA SER A 312 0.71 8.55 -2.84
C SER A 312 -0.53 9.45 -2.97
N ALA A 313 -0.39 10.77 -2.82
CA ALA A 313 -1.54 11.69 -2.79
C ALA A 313 -2.41 11.65 -4.07
N PRO A 314 -1.86 11.64 -5.30
CA PRO A 314 -2.67 11.48 -6.52
C PRO A 314 -3.38 10.12 -6.58
N ILE A 315 -2.67 9.05 -6.21
CA ILE A 315 -3.19 7.68 -6.24
C ILE A 315 -4.39 7.52 -5.30
N GLU A 316 -4.30 8.09 -4.09
CA GLU A 316 -5.38 8.07 -3.10
C GLU A 316 -6.58 8.93 -3.52
N LYS A 317 -6.35 10.05 -4.22
CA LYS A 317 -7.43 10.98 -4.57
C LYS A 317 -8.24 10.51 -5.77
N TYR A 318 -7.59 10.04 -6.83
CA TYR A 318 -8.26 9.70 -8.09
C TYR A 318 -8.92 8.32 -8.08
N ASN A 319 -8.54 7.44 -7.15
CA ASN A 319 -8.99 6.05 -7.07
C ASN A 319 -8.78 5.22 -8.37
N ASP A 320 -8.03 5.77 -9.32
CA ASP A 320 -7.77 5.21 -10.63
C ASP A 320 -6.29 5.44 -10.96
N ILE A 321 -5.62 4.38 -11.37
CA ILE A 321 -4.20 4.40 -11.71
C ILE A 321 -3.97 4.85 -13.14
N ASP A 322 -5.01 4.86 -13.98
CA ASP A 322 -4.90 5.46 -15.30
C ASP A 322 -4.51 6.94 -15.23
N THR A 323 -4.88 7.66 -14.16
CA THR A 323 -4.45 9.05 -13.98
C THR A 323 -2.96 9.13 -13.65
N ALA A 324 -2.46 8.27 -12.76
CA ALA A 324 -1.03 8.19 -12.44
C ALA A 324 -0.18 7.77 -13.64
N LEU A 325 -0.65 6.81 -14.44
CA LEU A 325 0.03 6.36 -15.66
C LEU A 325 0.04 7.42 -16.78
N LYS A 326 -0.94 8.34 -16.80
CA LYS A 326 -0.98 9.47 -17.75
C LYS A 326 0.01 10.58 -17.39
N LEU A 327 0.48 10.65 -16.14
CA LEU A 327 1.40 11.70 -15.69
C LEU A 327 2.82 11.42 -16.19
N SER A 328 3.30 12.27 -17.10
CA SER A 328 4.59 12.08 -17.77
C SER A 328 5.80 12.15 -16.82
N ASN A 329 5.69 12.95 -15.75
CA ASN A 329 6.78 13.14 -14.79
C ASN A 329 6.69 12.20 -13.58
N TYR A 330 5.62 11.40 -13.44
CA TYR A 330 5.50 10.44 -12.36
C TYR A 330 6.60 9.35 -12.41
N PRO A 331 6.84 8.66 -13.54
CA PRO A 331 7.95 7.70 -13.64
C PRO A 331 9.32 8.35 -13.40
N ARG A 332 9.51 9.60 -13.82
CA ARG A 332 10.77 10.33 -13.65
C ARG A 332 11.12 10.60 -12.20
N VAL A 333 10.12 10.89 -11.35
CA VAL A 333 10.35 11.02 -9.90
C VAL A 333 10.80 9.68 -9.32
N MET A 334 10.19 8.58 -9.77
CA MET A 334 10.47 7.23 -9.31
C MET A 334 11.89 6.76 -9.69
N ASP A 335 12.41 7.18 -10.84
CA ASP A 335 13.79 6.91 -11.27
C ASP A 335 14.86 7.57 -10.37
N HIS A 336 14.51 8.62 -9.62
CA HIS A 336 15.42 9.28 -8.68
C HIS A 336 15.39 8.68 -7.26
N LEU A 337 14.51 7.73 -6.99
CA LEU A 337 14.40 7.07 -5.68
C LEU A 337 15.40 5.92 -5.53
N ASP A 338 15.78 5.64 -4.29
CA ASP A 338 16.53 4.45 -3.94
C ASP A 338 15.65 3.18 -4.04
N ASN A 339 16.30 2.02 -4.18
CA ASN A 339 15.60 0.74 -4.37
C ASN A 339 14.61 0.43 -3.24
N ALA A 340 14.96 0.71 -1.99
CA ALA A 340 14.08 0.45 -0.84
C ALA A 340 12.79 1.28 -0.93
N THR A 341 12.89 2.57 -1.23
CA THR A 341 11.72 3.44 -1.39
C THR A 341 10.90 3.08 -2.62
N ASN A 342 11.55 2.68 -3.72
CA ASN A 342 10.86 2.18 -4.91
C ASN A 342 10.01 0.94 -4.61
N LYS A 343 10.50 0.02 -3.77
CA LYS A 343 9.69 -1.12 -3.30
C LYS A 343 8.48 -0.68 -2.48
N VAL A 344 8.66 0.22 -1.52
CA VAL A 344 7.55 0.76 -0.71
C VAL A 344 6.49 1.41 -1.60
N MET A 345 6.89 2.25 -2.55
CA MET A 345 5.96 2.89 -3.47
C MET A 345 5.25 1.88 -4.38
N ALA A 346 5.97 0.87 -4.87
CA ALA A 346 5.37 -0.19 -5.67
C ALA A 346 4.30 -0.97 -4.89
N VAL A 347 4.53 -1.26 -3.60
CA VAL A 347 3.52 -1.88 -2.72
C VAL A 347 2.31 -0.96 -2.53
N VAL A 348 2.51 0.34 -2.31
CA VAL A 348 1.40 1.32 -2.20
C VAL A 348 0.55 1.38 -3.47
N ILE A 349 1.19 1.36 -4.64
CA ILE A 349 0.48 1.30 -5.93
C ILE A 349 -0.38 0.04 -6.00
N ILE A 350 0.18 -1.14 -5.69
CA ILE A 350 -0.55 -2.42 -5.71
C ILE A 350 -1.73 -2.40 -4.72
N GLN A 351 -1.52 -1.92 -3.50
CA GLN A 351 -2.57 -1.83 -2.49
C GLN A 351 -3.70 -0.90 -2.93
N SER A 352 -3.40 0.19 -3.65
CA SER A 352 -4.43 1.06 -4.22
C SER A 352 -5.25 0.37 -5.32
N ILE A 353 -4.58 -0.37 -6.24
CA ILE A 353 -5.27 -1.20 -7.26
C ILE A 353 -6.27 -2.13 -6.59
N MET A 354 -5.81 -2.83 -5.56
CA MET A 354 -6.59 -3.81 -4.83
C MET A 354 -7.75 -3.18 -4.05
N LYS A 355 -7.53 -2.05 -3.38
CA LYS A 355 -8.57 -1.36 -2.61
C LYS A 355 -9.72 -0.88 -3.49
N ASN A 356 -9.41 -0.44 -4.71
CA ASN A 356 -10.38 0.13 -5.64
C ASN A 356 -10.95 -0.91 -6.62
N ASN A 357 -10.47 -2.16 -6.60
CA ASN A 357 -10.79 -3.22 -7.56
C ASN A 357 -10.67 -2.75 -9.02
N THR A 358 -9.61 -1.99 -9.33
CA THR A 358 -9.39 -1.47 -10.68
C THR A 358 -8.80 -2.56 -11.58
N TYR A 359 -9.47 -2.85 -12.69
CA TYR A 359 -8.96 -3.80 -13.69
C TYR A 359 -8.07 -3.06 -14.70
N ILE A 360 -6.91 -3.63 -14.99
CA ILE A 360 -6.01 -3.12 -16.03
C ILE A 360 -6.22 -3.93 -17.29
N SER A 361 -6.78 -3.28 -18.31
CA SER A 361 -7.32 -3.98 -19.49
C SER A 361 -6.47 -3.88 -20.74
N THR A 362 -5.37 -3.12 -20.79
CA THR A 362 -4.58 -2.94 -22.03
C THR A 362 -3.11 -3.28 -21.83
N SER A 363 -2.47 -3.89 -22.82
CA SER A 363 -1.06 -4.31 -22.76
C SER A 363 -0.11 -3.14 -22.44
N ASP A 364 -0.31 -1.98 -23.06
CA ASP A 364 0.56 -0.81 -22.86
C ASP A 364 0.53 -0.29 -21.41
N LYS A 365 -0.64 -0.33 -20.77
CA LYS A 365 -0.79 0.04 -19.35
C LYS A 365 -0.10 -0.97 -18.43
N VAL A 366 -0.14 -2.25 -18.79
CA VAL A 366 0.57 -3.30 -18.06
C VAL A 366 2.07 -3.09 -18.17
N ASP A 367 2.59 -2.82 -19.36
CA ASP A 367 4.01 -2.51 -19.54
C ASP A 367 4.44 -1.28 -18.73
N ALA A 368 3.66 -0.20 -18.76
CA ALA A 368 3.93 0.99 -17.99
C ALA A 368 3.90 0.73 -16.46
N LEU A 369 2.91 -0.04 -15.98
CA LEU A 369 2.83 -0.41 -14.57
C LEU A 369 4.02 -1.28 -14.14
N PHE A 370 4.38 -2.29 -14.96
CA PHE A 370 5.47 -3.21 -14.65
C PHE A 370 6.84 -2.51 -14.64
N GLU A 371 7.02 -1.46 -15.44
CA GLU A 371 8.20 -0.60 -15.33
C GLU A 371 8.21 0.26 -14.05
N LEU A 372 7.05 0.72 -13.55
CA LEU A 372 6.97 1.39 -12.25
C LEU A 372 7.29 0.44 -11.08
N ILE A 373 6.81 -0.80 -11.14
CA ILE A 373 7.07 -1.80 -10.08
C ILE A 373 8.33 -2.64 -10.33
N LYS A 374 9.24 -2.19 -11.21
CA LYS A 374 10.47 -2.92 -11.57
C LYS A 374 11.31 -3.32 -10.36
N GLY A 375 11.29 -2.53 -9.28
CA GLY A 375 12.00 -2.84 -8.03
C GLY A 375 11.48 -4.09 -7.29
N LEU A 376 10.19 -4.43 -7.44
CA LEU A 376 9.60 -5.65 -6.89
C LEU A 376 9.74 -6.86 -7.82
N ILE A 377 9.97 -6.61 -9.12
CA ILE A 377 10.03 -7.66 -10.13
C ILE A 377 11.45 -8.07 -10.45
N ARG A 378 12.38 -7.14 -10.70
CA ARG A 378 13.77 -7.43 -11.09
C ARG A 378 14.72 -7.45 -9.88
N ASP A 379 15.67 -8.38 -9.89
CA ASP A 379 16.82 -8.35 -8.99
C ASP A 379 17.75 -7.22 -9.46
N MET A 380 17.88 -6.18 -8.64
CA MET A 380 18.77 -5.05 -8.94
C MET A 380 20.18 -5.41 -8.44
N GLU A 381 21.20 -5.16 -9.27
CA GLU A 381 22.60 -5.59 -9.06
C GLU A 381 23.25 -5.08 -7.75
N ASP A 382 22.66 -4.08 -7.09
CA ASP A 382 23.17 -3.45 -5.86
C ASP A 382 22.51 -3.94 -4.55
N THR A 383 21.75 -5.03 -4.59
CA THR A 383 21.13 -5.56 -3.36
C THR A 383 22.07 -6.59 -2.76
N ASP A 384 22.94 -6.18 -1.84
CA ASP A 384 23.57 -7.13 -0.93
C ASP A 384 22.45 -7.99 -0.32
N ASP A 385 22.51 -9.31 -0.55
CA ASP A 385 21.58 -10.34 -0.04
C ASP A 385 21.53 -10.41 1.51
N GLU A 386 22.14 -9.44 2.19
CA GLU A 386 22.26 -9.38 3.64
C GLU A 386 21.06 -8.60 4.22
N GLU A 387 20.13 -9.35 4.82
CA GLU A 387 19.03 -8.89 5.70
C GLU A 387 17.71 -8.41 5.05
N LEU A 388 17.18 -9.13 4.04
CA LEU A 388 15.72 -9.10 3.83
C LEU A 388 15.07 -10.16 4.71
N ASP A 389 14.14 -9.73 5.58
CA ASP A 389 13.25 -10.65 6.29
C ASP A 389 12.51 -11.51 5.25
N GLU A 390 12.64 -12.83 5.35
CA GLU A 390 12.00 -13.75 4.40
C GLU A 390 10.49 -13.57 4.37
N ASP A 391 9.89 -13.15 5.49
CA ASP A 391 8.45 -12.97 5.58
C ASP A 391 8.01 -11.66 4.89
N ASP A 392 8.77 -10.57 5.04
CA ASP A 392 8.54 -9.33 4.28
C ASP A 392 8.67 -9.57 2.77
N PHE A 393 9.70 -10.32 2.35
CA PHE A 393 9.87 -10.67 0.94
C PHE A 393 8.71 -11.52 0.41
N LYS A 394 8.20 -12.48 1.19
CA LYS A 394 7.01 -13.27 0.81
C LYS A 394 5.78 -12.37 0.69
N GLU A 395 5.57 -11.42 1.59
CA GLU A 395 4.45 -10.47 1.51
C GLU A 395 4.52 -9.56 0.28
N GLU A 396 5.71 -9.05 -0.04
CA GLU A 396 5.97 -8.29 -1.26
C GLU A 396 5.60 -9.10 -2.52
N GLN A 397 6.10 -10.34 -2.62
CA GLN A 397 5.85 -11.19 -3.79
C GLN A 397 4.39 -11.67 -3.86
N ASN A 398 3.74 -11.92 -2.71
CA ASN A 398 2.31 -12.20 -2.65
C ASN A 398 1.47 -11.02 -3.14
N SER A 399 1.90 -9.78 -2.87
CA SER A 399 1.24 -8.58 -3.40
C SER A 399 1.30 -8.54 -4.93
N VAL A 400 2.46 -8.87 -5.52
CA VAL A 400 2.60 -9.00 -6.99
C VAL A 400 1.74 -10.15 -7.54
N ALA A 401 1.66 -11.29 -6.85
CA ALA A 401 0.81 -12.39 -7.25
C ALA A 401 -0.68 -12.00 -7.29
N ARG A 402 -1.14 -11.20 -6.32
CA ARG A 402 -2.50 -10.65 -6.31
C ARG A 402 -2.73 -9.66 -7.43
N LEU A 403 -1.75 -8.80 -7.74
CA LEU A 403 -1.83 -7.88 -8.87
C LEU A 403 -2.10 -8.60 -10.20
N ILE A 404 -1.45 -9.74 -10.44
CA ILE A 404 -1.65 -10.52 -11.67
C ILE A 404 -3.12 -10.94 -11.87
N HIS A 405 -3.87 -11.16 -10.78
CA HIS A 405 -5.30 -11.47 -10.86
C HIS A 405 -6.19 -10.25 -11.16
N MET A 406 -5.69 -9.03 -10.99
CA MET A 406 -6.37 -7.79 -11.35
C MET A 406 -6.17 -7.41 -12.82
N LEU A 407 -5.29 -8.11 -13.53
CA LEU A 407 -5.10 -7.95 -14.97
C LEU A 407 -6.17 -8.75 -15.70
N TYR A 408 -7.15 -8.05 -16.28
CA TYR A 408 -8.27 -8.69 -16.96
C TYR A 408 -8.79 -7.83 -18.10
N ASN A 409 -9.06 -8.49 -19.22
CA ASN A 409 -9.82 -7.94 -20.34
C ASN A 409 -10.88 -8.98 -20.79
N ASP A 410 -12.03 -8.49 -21.23
CA ASP A 410 -13.09 -9.31 -21.82
C ASP A 410 -12.68 -9.87 -23.18
N ASP A 411 -11.89 -9.12 -23.95
CA ASP A 411 -11.36 -9.54 -25.24
C ASP A 411 -10.21 -10.57 -25.08
N PRO A 412 -10.35 -11.80 -25.63
CA PRO A 412 -9.33 -12.84 -25.49
C PRO A 412 -7.99 -12.49 -26.14
N GLU A 413 -7.99 -11.70 -27.22
CA GLU A 413 -6.75 -11.31 -27.90
C GLU A 413 -5.94 -10.33 -27.07
N GLU A 414 -6.59 -9.30 -26.55
CA GLU A 414 -5.94 -8.32 -25.69
C GLU A 414 -5.49 -8.95 -24.35
N MET A 415 -6.28 -9.90 -23.81
CA MET A 415 -5.88 -10.69 -22.65
C MET A 415 -4.63 -11.53 -22.93
N LEU A 416 -4.50 -12.10 -24.12
CA LEU A 416 -3.29 -12.83 -24.51
C LEU A 416 -2.07 -11.91 -24.60
N LYS A 417 -2.21 -10.70 -25.15
CA LYS A 417 -1.12 -9.69 -25.18
C LYS A 417 -0.68 -9.31 -23.77
N ILE A 418 -1.63 -9.11 -22.85
CA ILE A 418 -1.36 -8.87 -21.43
C ILE A 418 -0.52 -10.01 -20.84
N ILE A 419 -0.91 -11.27 -21.08
CA ILE A 419 -0.15 -12.44 -20.58
C ILE A 419 1.28 -12.45 -21.14
N TYR A 420 1.47 -12.12 -22.42
CA TYR A 420 2.81 -12.00 -23.01
C TYR A 420 3.65 -10.89 -22.38
N ALA A 421 3.07 -9.72 -22.14
CA ALA A 421 3.74 -8.59 -21.49
C ALA A 421 4.16 -8.97 -20.06
N VAL A 422 3.23 -9.53 -19.28
CA VAL A 422 3.49 -9.98 -17.90
C VAL A 422 4.59 -11.04 -17.86
N ARG A 423 4.53 -12.04 -18.75
CA ARG A 423 5.57 -13.07 -18.87
C ARG A 423 6.94 -12.46 -19.14
N LYS A 424 7.03 -11.52 -20.09
CA LYS A 424 8.30 -10.87 -20.46
C LYS A 424 8.95 -10.21 -19.25
N HIS A 425 8.18 -9.51 -18.41
CA HIS A 425 8.71 -8.84 -17.23
C HIS A 425 9.05 -9.79 -16.08
N ILE A 426 8.19 -10.78 -15.80
CA ILE A 426 8.41 -11.75 -14.71
C ILE A 426 9.65 -12.60 -14.93
N LEU A 427 9.93 -13.01 -16.17
CA LEU A 427 11.11 -13.82 -16.49
C LEU A 427 12.45 -13.11 -16.23
N LEU A 428 12.44 -11.78 -16.07
CA LEU A 428 13.62 -10.99 -15.70
C LEU A 428 13.86 -10.95 -14.17
N GLY A 429 12.96 -11.54 -13.38
CA GLY A 429 12.90 -11.36 -11.93
C GLY A 429 13.70 -12.29 -11.04
N GLY A 430 14.53 -13.14 -11.63
CA GLY A 430 15.38 -14.08 -10.89
C GLY A 430 14.62 -15.24 -10.23
N HIS A 431 15.37 -16.25 -9.80
CA HIS A 431 14.80 -17.56 -9.43
C HIS A 431 13.88 -17.52 -8.18
N LYS A 432 14.19 -16.70 -7.17
CA LYS A 432 13.41 -16.64 -5.91
C LYS A 432 12.00 -16.06 -6.12
N ARG A 433 11.81 -15.12 -7.06
CA ARG A 433 10.54 -14.42 -7.32
C ARG A 433 9.61 -15.19 -8.25
N LEU A 434 10.17 -15.99 -9.16
CA LEU A 434 9.40 -16.81 -10.10
C LEU A 434 8.45 -17.78 -9.41
N VAL A 435 8.83 -18.32 -8.25
CA VAL A 435 8.01 -19.25 -7.45
C VAL A 435 6.65 -18.66 -7.08
N PHE A 436 6.55 -17.34 -6.87
CA PHE A 436 5.32 -16.68 -6.46
C PHE A 436 4.52 -16.10 -7.62
N THR A 437 5.21 -15.64 -8.67
CA THR A 437 4.61 -14.87 -9.77
C THR A 437 4.20 -15.74 -10.96
N VAL A 438 4.84 -16.91 -11.17
CA VAL A 438 4.49 -17.84 -12.25
C VAL A 438 3.14 -18.55 -12.01
N PRO A 439 2.83 -19.12 -10.83
CA PRO A 439 1.54 -19.78 -10.60
C PRO A 439 0.30 -18.91 -10.92
N PRO A 440 0.17 -17.65 -10.45
CA PRO A 440 -0.99 -16.83 -10.76
C PRO A 440 -1.09 -16.49 -12.25
N LEU A 441 0.04 -16.33 -12.95
CA LEU A 441 0.06 -16.15 -14.41
C LEU A 441 -0.46 -17.40 -15.13
N VAL A 442 0.00 -18.60 -14.72
CA VAL A 442 -0.49 -19.88 -15.27
C VAL A 442 -1.99 -20.01 -15.06
N PHE A 443 -2.49 -19.77 -13.84
CA PHE A 443 -3.93 -19.84 -13.58
C PHE A 443 -4.74 -18.78 -14.36
N SER A 444 -4.19 -17.59 -14.58
CA SER A 444 -4.83 -16.57 -15.41
C SER A 444 -4.94 -17.03 -16.88
N ALA A 445 -3.88 -17.61 -17.42
CA ALA A 445 -3.89 -18.21 -18.75
C ALA A 445 -4.83 -19.42 -18.85
N LEU A 446 -4.90 -20.28 -17.84
CA LEU A 446 -5.86 -21.41 -17.81
C LEU A 446 -7.31 -20.94 -17.75
N LYS A 447 -7.61 -19.83 -17.05
CA LYS A 447 -8.94 -19.20 -17.08
C LYS A 447 -9.29 -18.72 -18.49
N LEU A 448 -8.35 -18.13 -19.21
CA LEU A 448 -8.52 -17.74 -20.62
C LEU A 448 -8.81 -18.96 -21.50
N VAL A 449 -8.07 -20.05 -21.34
CA VAL A 449 -8.31 -21.32 -22.06
C VAL A 449 -9.73 -21.84 -21.84
N ARG A 450 -10.20 -21.88 -20.59
CA ARG A 450 -11.57 -22.32 -20.27
C ARG A 450 -12.63 -21.42 -20.90
N ARG A 451 -12.41 -20.10 -20.94
CA ARG A 451 -13.34 -19.15 -21.60
C ARG A 451 -13.41 -19.39 -23.10
N LEU A 452 -12.28 -19.61 -23.75
CA LEU A 452 -12.23 -19.93 -25.18
C LEU A 452 -12.97 -21.23 -25.49
N HIS A 453 -12.77 -22.26 -24.66
CA HIS A 453 -13.47 -23.54 -24.82
C HIS A 453 -15.00 -23.43 -24.64
N CYS A 454 -15.49 -22.62 -23.69
CA CYS A 454 -16.93 -22.35 -23.56
C CYS A 454 -17.51 -21.54 -24.74
N GLN A 455 -16.68 -20.82 -25.50
CA GLN A 455 -17.08 -20.00 -26.64
C GLN A 455 -16.96 -20.73 -27.99
N GLU A 456 -16.29 -21.89 -28.05
CA GLU A 456 -16.14 -22.73 -29.26
C GLU A 456 -17.47 -23.28 -29.82
N GLY A 457 -18.61 -23.01 -29.18
CA GLY A 457 -19.95 -23.24 -29.73
C GLY A 457 -20.39 -22.26 -30.84
N ASP A 458 -19.74 -21.11 -30.98
CA ASP A 458 -20.07 -20.09 -31.99
C ASP A 458 -18.77 -19.38 -32.44
N VAL A 459 -18.12 -19.89 -33.50
CA VAL A 459 -17.42 -19.16 -34.58
C VAL A 459 -16.43 -20.11 -35.29
N ILE A 460 -16.78 -20.46 -36.52
CA ILE A 460 -15.89 -21.08 -37.51
C ILE A 460 -15.03 -19.96 -38.10
N GLY A 461 -13.73 -19.94 -37.79
CA GLY A 461 -12.76 -19.04 -38.41
C GLY A 461 -11.32 -19.36 -37.99
N GLU A 462 -10.51 -19.87 -38.92
CA GLU A 462 -9.10 -20.27 -38.73
C GLU A 462 -8.12 -19.11 -38.44
N ASP A 463 -8.60 -17.87 -38.28
CA ASP A 463 -7.77 -16.66 -38.13
C ASP A 463 -7.76 -16.05 -36.71
N VAL A 464 -8.22 -16.77 -35.67
CA VAL A 464 -8.17 -16.24 -34.29
C VAL A 464 -6.76 -16.44 -33.69
N PRO A 465 -6.03 -15.37 -33.32
CA PRO A 465 -4.66 -15.47 -32.79
C PRO A 465 -4.57 -16.17 -31.43
N ALA A 466 -5.67 -16.20 -30.67
CA ALA A 466 -5.76 -16.80 -29.34
C ALA A 466 -6.29 -18.25 -29.38
N THR A 467 -5.61 -19.15 -30.07
CA THR A 467 -5.94 -20.59 -29.99
C THR A 467 -5.47 -21.20 -28.66
N PRO A 468 -6.22 -22.14 -28.04
CA PRO A 468 -5.80 -22.88 -26.86
C PRO A 468 -4.40 -23.50 -27.01
N LYS A 469 -4.05 -24.02 -28.20
CA LYS A 469 -2.72 -24.58 -28.50
C LYS A 469 -1.57 -23.60 -28.28
N LYS A 470 -1.71 -22.35 -28.75
CA LYS A 470 -0.69 -21.29 -28.55
C LYS A 470 -0.55 -20.92 -27.07
N ILE A 471 -1.67 -20.89 -26.33
CA ILE A 471 -1.65 -20.62 -24.88
C ILE A 471 -0.95 -21.76 -24.13
N PHE A 472 -1.20 -23.02 -24.51
CA PHE A 472 -0.48 -24.15 -23.92
C PHE A 472 1.01 -24.17 -24.25
N GLN A 473 1.42 -23.78 -25.47
CA GLN A 473 2.85 -23.60 -25.79
C GLN A 473 3.50 -22.52 -24.93
N LEU A 474 2.81 -21.39 -24.73
CA LEU A 474 3.21 -20.31 -23.85
C LEU A 474 3.36 -20.79 -22.40
N LEU A 475 2.38 -21.54 -21.90
CA LEU A 475 2.42 -22.16 -20.57
C LEU A 475 3.59 -23.13 -20.42
N HIS A 476 3.83 -23.98 -21.41
CA HIS A 476 4.94 -24.93 -21.40
C HIS A 476 6.29 -24.22 -21.20
N GLN A 477 6.57 -23.21 -22.02
CA GLN A 477 7.82 -22.44 -21.91
C GLN A 477 7.92 -21.64 -20.59
N THR A 478 6.78 -21.23 -20.03
CA THR A 478 6.75 -20.48 -18.76
C THR A 478 7.04 -21.41 -17.58
N VAL A 479 6.46 -22.61 -17.57
CA VAL A 479 6.73 -23.62 -16.53
C VAL A 479 8.12 -24.23 -16.71
N GLU A 480 8.63 -24.33 -17.93
CA GLU A 480 10.01 -24.75 -18.20
C GLU A 480 11.02 -23.75 -17.60
N ALA A 481 10.76 -22.45 -17.69
CA ALA A 481 11.58 -21.45 -17.00
C ALA A 481 11.56 -21.61 -15.47
N LEU A 482 10.44 -22.09 -14.90
CA LEU A 482 10.34 -22.44 -13.48
C LEU A 482 11.07 -23.75 -13.14
N SER A 483 11.25 -24.66 -14.09
CA SER A 483 11.95 -25.93 -13.84
C SER A 483 13.45 -25.76 -13.52
N VAL A 484 14.04 -24.62 -13.92
CA VAL A 484 15.42 -24.24 -13.60
C VAL A 484 15.55 -23.71 -12.16
N VAL A 485 14.43 -23.43 -11.49
CA VAL A 485 14.36 -22.92 -10.11
C VAL A 485 14.31 -24.12 -9.14
N PRO A 486 14.92 -24.07 -7.94
CA PRO A 486 14.90 -25.13 -6.94
C PRO A 486 13.53 -25.32 -6.25
N SER A 487 12.44 -25.41 -7.04
CA SER A 487 11.09 -25.74 -6.58
C SER A 487 10.41 -26.74 -7.54
N PRO A 488 10.97 -27.96 -7.71
CA PRO A 488 10.49 -28.94 -8.70
C PRO A 488 9.07 -29.43 -8.41
N GLU A 489 8.66 -29.45 -7.14
CA GLU A 489 7.29 -29.82 -6.75
C GLU A 489 6.23 -28.87 -7.31
N LEU A 490 6.52 -27.57 -7.33
CA LEU A 490 5.58 -26.56 -7.81
C LEU A 490 5.44 -26.68 -9.33
N ALA A 491 6.56 -26.80 -10.05
CA ALA A 491 6.55 -27.00 -11.50
C ALA A 491 5.77 -28.26 -11.89
N LEU A 492 5.98 -29.37 -11.16
CA LEU A 492 5.24 -30.61 -11.36
C LEU A 492 3.72 -30.42 -11.17
N ARG A 493 3.29 -29.74 -10.11
CA ARG A 493 1.87 -29.43 -9.89
C ARG A 493 1.28 -28.58 -11.02
N LEU A 494 2.03 -27.58 -11.50
CA LEU A 494 1.59 -26.72 -12.61
C LEU A 494 1.49 -27.50 -13.93
N TYR A 495 2.44 -28.40 -14.23
CA TYR A 495 2.34 -29.27 -15.40
C TYR A 495 1.12 -30.19 -15.35
N LEU A 496 0.83 -30.79 -14.19
CA LEU A 496 -0.35 -31.63 -14.02
C LEU A 496 -1.66 -30.83 -14.19
N GLN A 497 -1.73 -29.61 -13.66
CA GLN A 497 -2.89 -28.73 -13.86
C GLN A 497 -3.05 -28.29 -15.32
N CYS A 498 -1.95 -27.99 -16.03
CA CYS A 498 -2.00 -27.71 -17.47
C CYS A 498 -2.45 -28.93 -18.27
N ALA A 499 -2.05 -30.13 -17.86
CA ALA A 499 -2.49 -31.37 -18.50
C ALA A 499 -3.99 -31.67 -18.26
N GLU A 500 -4.50 -31.42 -17.06
CA GLU A 500 -5.95 -31.51 -16.76
C GLU A 500 -6.75 -30.51 -17.62
N ALA A 501 -6.28 -29.27 -17.73
CA ALA A 501 -6.94 -28.30 -18.62
C ALA A 501 -6.84 -28.66 -20.11
N ALA A 502 -5.74 -29.30 -20.54
CA ALA A 502 -5.60 -29.78 -21.92
C ALA A 502 -6.52 -31.00 -22.20
N ASN A 503 -6.79 -31.82 -21.17
CA ASN A 503 -7.79 -32.87 -21.22
C ASN A 503 -9.19 -32.30 -21.44
N ASP A 504 -9.56 -31.24 -20.71
CA ASP A 504 -10.85 -30.57 -20.88
C ASP A 504 -11.05 -29.96 -22.28
N CYS A 505 -9.95 -29.65 -22.99
CA CYS A 505 -9.98 -29.06 -24.34
C CYS A 505 -9.80 -30.09 -25.47
N ASP A 506 -9.85 -31.40 -25.18
CA ASP A 506 -9.65 -32.46 -26.18
C ASP A 506 -8.31 -32.37 -26.97
N LEU A 507 -7.24 -31.85 -26.33
CA LEU A 507 -5.88 -31.78 -26.90
C LEU A 507 -4.92 -32.87 -26.39
N GLU A 508 -5.04 -34.10 -26.93
CA GLU A 508 -4.26 -35.27 -26.47
C GLU A 508 -2.73 -35.08 -26.55
N PRO A 509 -2.14 -34.61 -27.66
CA PRO A 509 -0.68 -34.49 -27.77
C PRO A 509 -0.09 -33.49 -26.78
N VAL A 510 -0.83 -32.42 -26.48
CA VAL A 510 -0.43 -31.38 -25.53
C VAL A 510 -0.48 -31.92 -24.10
N ALA A 511 -1.56 -32.61 -23.74
CA ALA A 511 -1.69 -33.27 -22.45
C ALA A 511 -0.58 -34.31 -22.23
N TYR A 512 -0.25 -35.11 -23.25
CA TYR A 512 0.81 -36.11 -23.18
C TYR A 512 2.19 -35.49 -22.98
N ALA A 513 2.49 -34.39 -23.67
CA ALA A 513 3.74 -33.66 -23.53
C ALA A 513 3.93 -33.12 -22.10
N PHE A 514 2.88 -32.52 -21.52
CA PHE A 514 2.93 -32.04 -20.13
C PHE A 514 3.13 -33.18 -19.12
N PHE A 515 2.46 -34.33 -19.30
CA PHE A 515 2.68 -35.50 -18.45
C PHE A 515 4.09 -36.06 -18.55
N THR A 516 4.64 -36.12 -19.77
CA THR A 516 6.00 -36.58 -19.99
C THR A 516 6.99 -35.68 -19.26
N GLN A 517 6.83 -34.36 -19.35
CA GLN A 517 7.68 -33.42 -18.62
C GLN A 517 7.53 -33.53 -17.10
N ALA A 518 6.31 -33.76 -16.60
CA ALA A 518 6.08 -34.01 -15.17
C ALA A 518 6.78 -35.29 -14.69
N PHE A 519 6.85 -36.35 -15.52
CA PHE A 519 7.61 -37.55 -15.21
C PHE A 519 9.12 -37.31 -15.21
N VAL A 520 9.65 -36.54 -16.17
CA VAL A 520 11.08 -36.17 -16.19
C VAL A 520 11.46 -35.42 -14.92
N LEU A 521 10.68 -34.41 -14.52
CA LEU A 521 10.92 -33.69 -13.26
C LEU A 521 10.87 -34.59 -12.03
N TYR A 522 9.93 -35.55 -12.00
CA TYR A 522 9.86 -36.52 -10.91
C TYR A 522 11.11 -37.41 -10.83
N GLU A 523 11.68 -37.81 -11.97
CA GLU A 523 12.88 -38.66 -12.03
C GLU A 523 14.17 -37.92 -11.70
N GLU A 524 14.34 -36.71 -12.24
CA GLU A 524 15.62 -35.99 -12.22
C GLU A 524 15.76 -35.05 -11.02
N GLU A 525 14.68 -34.38 -10.61
CA GLU A 525 14.77 -33.23 -9.67
C GLU A 525 14.13 -33.50 -8.29
N VAL A 526 13.13 -34.39 -8.19
CA VAL A 526 12.44 -34.66 -6.91
C VAL A 526 13.20 -35.73 -6.10
N ALA A 527 14.15 -35.30 -5.28
CA ALA A 527 14.97 -36.21 -4.45
C ALA A 527 14.35 -36.56 -3.08
N ASP A 528 13.52 -35.69 -2.49
CA ASP A 528 12.98 -35.92 -1.14
C ASP A 528 11.93 -37.06 -1.14
N SER A 529 12.08 -38.00 -0.20
CA SER A 529 11.23 -39.19 -0.13
C SER A 529 9.76 -38.86 0.19
N LYS A 530 9.45 -37.79 0.93
CA LYS A 530 8.04 -37.41 1.19
C LYS A 530 7.46 -36.69 -0.01
N ALA A 531 8.22 -35.79 -0.63
CA ALA A 531 7.86 -35.10 -1.85
C ALA A 531 7.57 -36.07 -3.00
N GLN A 532 8.40 -37.10 -3.19
CA GLN A 532 8.17 -38.16 -4.18
C GLN A 532 6.84 -38.89 -3.97
N VAL A 533 6.48 -39.17 -2.71
CA VAL A 533 5.20 -39.82 -2.38
C VAL A 533 4.04 -38.89 -2.72
N THR A 534 4.10 -37.61 -2.35
CA THR A 534 3.05 -36.66 -2.71
C THR A 534 2.95 -36.48 -4.23
N ALA A 535 4.07 -36.33 -4.93
CA ALA A 535 4.11 -36.16 -6.37
C ALA A 535 3.49 -37.36 -7.11
N ILE A 536 3.84 -38.60 -6.74
CA ILE A 536 3.30 -39.79 -7.41
C ILE A 536 1.79 -39.93 -7.16
N HIS A 537 1.30 -39.62 -5.95
CA HIS A 537 -0.14 -39.64 -5.68
C HIS A 537 -0.89 -38.58 -6.50
N LEU A 538 -0.30 -37.39 -6.70
CA LEU A 538 -0.86 -36.35 -7.57
C LEU A 538 -0.86 -36.79 -9.05
N ILE A 539 0.21 -37.42 -9.53
CA ILE A 539 0.28 -37.98 -10.89
C ILE A 539 -0.82 -39.03 -11.07
N ILE A 540 -0.97 -39.98 -10.14
CA ILE A 540 -2.00 -41.03 -10.19
C ILE A 540 -3.39 -40.40 -10.18
N GLY A 541 -3.65 -39.46 -9.26
CA GLY A 541 -4.94 -38.79 -9.16
C GLY A 541 -5.32 -37.99 -10.40
N THR A 542 -4.34 -37.30 -11.02
CA THR A 542 -4.56 -36.55 -12.26
C THR A 542 -4.81 -37.52 -13.42
N LEU A 543 -3.99 -38.56 -13.56
CA LEU A 543 -4.14 -39.58 -14.60
C LEU A 543 -5.48 -40.33 -14.47
N GLN A 544 -6.02 -40.49 -13.27
CA GLN A 544 -7.34 -41.09 -13.07
C GLN A 544 -8.47 -40.23 -13.65
N ARG A 545 -8.36 -38.89 -13.58
CA ARG A 545 -9.37 -37.95 -14.07
C ARG A 545 -9.32 -37.74 -15.59
N MET A 546 -8.25 -38.16 -16.23
CA MET A 546 -8.07 -37.96 -17.67
C MET A 546 -8.72 -39.08 -18.48
N ASN A 547 -9.55 -38.66 -19.42
CA ASN A 547 -10.28 -39.51 -20.36
C ASN A 547 -9.80 -39.34 -21.81
N ILE A 548 -8.95 -38.35 -22.08
CA ILE A 548 -8.53 -37.99 -23.44
C ILE A 548 -7.54 -38.97 -24.09
N PHE A 549 -6.77 -39.71 -23.30
CA PHE A 549 -5.67 -40.52 -23.84
C PHE A 549 -6.17 -41.76 -24.55
N GLY A 550 -5.65 -42.00 -25.76
CA GLY A 550 -5.78 -43.28 -26.44
C GLY A 550 -5.17 -44.43 -25.64
N VAL A 551 -5.57 -45.66 -25.97
CA VAL A 551 -5.20 -46.88 -25.24
C VAL A 551 -3.68 -47.02 -25.08
N GLU A 552 -2.90 -46.77 -26.13
CA GLU A 552 -1.43 -46.92 -26.12
C GLU A 552 -0.73 -45.88 -25.23
N ASN A 553 -1.12 -44.61 -25.37
CA ASN A 553 -0.58 -43.51 -24.58
C ASN A 553 -0.90 -43.70 -23.10
N ARG A 554 -2.15 -44.08 -22.79
CA ARG A 554 -2.59 -44.35 -21.43
C ARG A 554 -1.88 -45.56 -20.82
N ASP A 555 -1.74 -46.66 -21.56
CA ASP A 555 -1.00 -47.84 -21.09
C ASP A 555 0.46 -47.49 -20.78
N THR A 556 1.10 -46.67 -21.62
CA THR A 556 2.47 -46.21 -21.38
C THR A 556 2.60 -45.38 -20.10
N LEU A 557 1.72 -44.40 -19.89
CA LEU A 557 1.75 -43.52 -18.71
C LEU A 557 1.40 -44.29 -17.42
N THR A 558 0.41 -45.17 -17.46
CA THR A 558 0.02 -46.01 -16.31
C THR A 558 1.12 -47.01 -15.94
N HIS A 559 1.79 -47.61 -16.93
CA HIS A 559 2.93 -48.48 -16.69
C HIS A 559 4.10 -47.72 -16.03
N LYS A 560 4.42 -46.52 -16.53
CA LYS A 560 5.44 -45.64 -15.90
C LYS A 560 5.07 -45.28 -14.46
N ALA A 561 3.85 -44.80 -14.20
CA ALA A 561 3.37 -44.45 -12.86
C ALA A 561 3.41 -45.64 -11.88
N THR A 562 3.02 -46.83 -12.34
CA THR A 562 3.09 -48.08 -11.56
C THR A 562 4.54 -48.48 -11.30
N GLY A 563 5.42 -48.27 -12.27
CA GLY A 563 6.86 -48.47 -12.16
C GLY A 563 7.48 -47.60 -11.07
N TYR A 564 7.18 -46.30 -11.06
CA TYR A 564 7.69 -45.36 -10.04
C TYR A 564 7.13 -45.63 -8.66
N SER A 565 5.84 -45.93 -8.56
CA SER A 565 5.19 -46.32 -7.31
C SER A 565 5.87 -47.52 -6.65
N ALA A 566 6.38 -48.45 -7.47
CA ALA A 566 7.14 -49.60 -7.00
C ALA A 566 8.64 -49.34 -6.78
N LYS A 567 9.18 -48.16 -7.10
CA LYS A 567 10.57 -47.77 -6.84
C LYS A 567 10.73 -46.88 -5.59
N LEU A 568 9.63 -46.50 -4.93
CA LEU A 568 9.67 -45.75 -3.67
C LEU A 568 10.50 -46.46 -2.59
N LEU A 569 11.27 -45.69 -1.82
CA LEU A 569 12.21 -46.20 -0.82
C LEU A 569 11.52 -46.90 0.36
N LYS A 570 10.46 -46.28 0.90
CA LYS A 570 9.75 -46.76 2.09
C LYS A 570 8.66 -47.76 1.70
N LYS A 571 8.69 -48.95 2.32
CA LYS A 571 7.73 -50.03 2.06
C LYS A 571 6.26 -49.65 2.31
N PRO A 572 5.90 -48.92 3.39
CA PRO A 572 4.53 -48.47 3.58
C PRO A 572 4.04 -47.55 2.46
N ASP A 573 4.87 -46.59 2.05
CA ASP A 573 4.51 -45.63 1.01
C ASP A 573 4.45 -46.29 -0.38
N GLN A 574 5.38 -47.23 -0.64
CA GLN A 574 5.37 -48.10 -1.82
C GLN A 574 4.06 -48.91 -1.91
N CYS A 575 3.61 -49.48 -0.78
CA CYS A 575 2.36 -50.24 -0.71
C CYS A 575 1.16 -49.35 -1.07
N ARG A 576 1.09 -48.15 -0.48
CA ARG A 576 0.01 -47.18 -0.70
C ARG A 576 -0.06 -46.69 -2.14
N ALA A 577 1.08 -46.33 -2.73
CA ALA A 577 1.13 -45.90 -4.12
C ALA A 577 0.76 -47.04 -5.10
N VAL A 578 1.19 -48.28 -4.83
CA VAL A 578 0.91 -49.44 -5.70
C VAL A 578 -0.57 -49.84 -5.67
N TYR A 579 -1.22 -49.87 -4.50
CA TYR A 579 -2.66 -50.11 -4.50
C TYR A 579 -3.43 -48.90 -5.06
N ALA A 580 -2.92 -47.67 -4.94
CA ALA A 580 -3.56 -46.51 -5.56
C ALA A 580 -3.57 -46.63 -7.10
N CYS A 581 -2.49 -47.17 -7.69
CA CYS A 581 -2.42 -47.47 -9.12
C CYS A 581 -3.51 -48.45 -9.59
N SER A 582 -4.09 -49.28 -8.71
CA SER A 582 -5.20 -50.17 -9.11
C SER A 582 -6.43 -49.39 -9.61
N HIS A 583 -6.65 -48.17 -9.10
CA HIS A 583 -7.74 -47.30 -9.57
C HIS A 583 -7.52 -46.75 -10.99
N LEU A 584 -6.29 -46.81 -11.54
CA LEU A 584 -6.02 -46.40 -12.92
C LEU A 584 -6.58 -47.40 -13.94
N PHE A 585 -6.70 -48.66 -13.54
CA PHE A 585 -7.19 -49.77 -14.37
C PHE A 585 -8.69 -50.05 -14.20
N TRP A 586 -9.37 -49.24 -13.39
CA TRP A 586 -10.79 -49.41 -13.08
C TRP A 586 -11.47 -48.05 -12.88
N VAL A 587 -12.06 -47.54 -13.96
CA VAL A 587 -12.78 -46.26 -13.99
C VAL A 587 -14.28 -46.53 -14.14
N ASP A 588 -15.09 -45.86 -13.33
CA ASP A 588 -16.54 -46.11 -13.22
C ASP A 588 -17.38 -45.52 -14.37
N ASP A 589 -16.78 -44.81 -15.32
CA ASP A 589 -17.46 -44.18 -16.45
C ASP A 589 -17.89 -45.17 -17.55
N GLN A 590 -18.85 -44.75 -18.40
CA GLN A 590 -19.46 -45.61 -19.43
C GLN A 590 -18.45 -46.15 -20.46
N ASP A 591 -17.42 -45.35 -20.78
CA ASP A 591 -16.28 -45.73 -21.64
C ASP A 591 -14.99 -45.99 -20.84
N GLY A 592 -15.10 -46.17 -19.52
CA GLY A 592 -13.97 -46.37 -18.61
C GLY A 592 -13.30 -47.74 -18.78
N ILE A 593 -11.98 -47.76 -18.66
CA ILE A 593 -11.19 -49.00 -18.66
C ILE A 593 -11.57 -49.84 -17.43
N LYS A 594 -11.96 -51.11 -17.66
CA LYS A 594 -12.29 -52.10 -16.63
C LYS A 594 -11.44 -53.35 -16.78
N ASP A 595 -10.16 -53.24 -16.44
CA ASP A 595 -9.23 -54.37 -16.46
C ASP A 595 -9.08 -54.98 -15.06
N GLY A 596 -9.95 -55.96 -14.76
CA GLY A 596 -9.96 -56.63 -13.46
C GLY A 596 -8.68 -57.43 -13.15
N GLU A 597 -7.95 -57.89 -14.18
CA GLU A 597 -6.73 -58.68 -14.01
C GLU A 597 -5.56 -57.79 -13.57
N ARG A 598 -5.39 -56.63 -14.20
CA ARG A 598 -4.38 -55.64 -13.80
C ARG A 598 -4.67 -55.05 -12.42
N VAL A 599 -5.94 -54.81 -12.07
CA VAL A 599 -6.34 -54.43 -10.70
C VAL A 599 -5.87 -55.46 -9.69
N LEU A 600 -6.15 -56.75 -9.94
CA LEU A 600 -5.75 -57.84 -9.05
C LEU A 600 -4.22 -57.96 -8.97
N LEU A 601 -3.49 -57.72 -10.08
CA LEU A 601 -2.03 -57.72 -10.09
C LEU A 601 -1.46 -56.62 -9.18
N CYS A 602 -1.99 -55.40 -9.25
CA CYS A 602 -1.60 -54.29 -8.36
C CYS A 602 -1.87 -54.62 -6.90
N LEU A 603 -3.07 -55.15 -6.59
CA LEU A 603 -3.46 -55.52 -5.24
C LEU A 603 -2.61 -56.69 -4.68
N LYS A 604 -2.31 -57.71 -5.48
CA LYS A 604 -1.39 -58.80 -5.09
C LYS A 604 0.03 -58.28 -4.88
N ARG A 605 0.49 -57.32 -5.69
CA ARG A 605 1.80 -56.68 -5.52
C ARG A 605 1.86 -55.85 -4.24
N ALA A 606 0.82 -55.06 -3.94
CA ALA A 606 0.69 -54.32 -2.69
C ALA A 606 0.72 -55.27 -1.48
N LEU A 607 0.00 -56.39 -1.53
CA LEU A 607 0.00 -57.42 -0.48
C LEU A 607 1.40 -58.02 -0.26
N ARG A 608 2.15 -58.32 -1.32
CA ARG A 608 3.55 -58.78 -1.21
C ARG A 608 4.45 -57.75 -0.54
N ILE A 609 4.27 -56.47 -0.85
CA ILE A 609 5.03 -55.37 -0.25
C ILE A 609 4.67 -55.21 1.24
N ALA A 610 3.38 -55.29 1.59
CA ALA A 610 2.92 -55.26 2.98
C ALA A 610 3.49 -56.43 3.79
N ASN A 611 3.48 -57.66 3.25
CA ASN A 611 4.12 -58.82 3.88
C ASN A 611 5.63 -58.63 4.09
N ALA A 612 6.34 -58.07 3.10
CA ALA A 612 7.76 -57.76 3.25
C ALA A 612 8.01 -56.69 4.33
N ALA A 613 7.13 -55.69 4.44
CA ALA A 613 7.21 -54.66 5.49
C ALA A 613 6.98 -55.26 6.89
N GLN A 614 6.00 -56.14 7.02
CA GLN A 614 5.68 -56.88 8.25
C GLN A 614 6.87 -57.76 8.69
N GLN A 615 7.47 -58.51 7.76
CA GLN A 615 8.64 -59.34 8.05
C GLN A 615 9.85 -58.50 8.52
N MET A 616 10.08 -57.33 7.94
CA MET A 616 11.16 -56.42 8.38
C MET A 616 10.91 -55.83 9.77
N ALA A 617 9.64 -55.53 10.10
CA ALA A 617 9.24 -55.04 11.42
C ALA A 617 9.42 -56.12 12.49
N ASN A 618 9.04 -57.37 12.20
CA ASN A 618 9.18 -58.50 13.13
C ASN A 618 10.65 -58.82 13.46
N VAL A 619 11.59 -58.54 12.55
CA VAL A 619 13.04 -58.70 12.76
C VAL A 619 13.62 -57.57 13.61
N THR A 620 13.07 -56.35 13.51
CA THR A 620 13.52 -55.16 14.26
C THR A 620 12.73 -55.07 15.56
N ARG A 621 13.12 -55.85 16.57
CA ARG A 621 12.44 -55.95 17.88
C ARG A 621 12.10 -54.56 18.47
N GLY A 622 10.82 -54.17 18.41
CA GLY A 622 10.31 -52.95 19.06
C GLY A 622 9.29 -52.11 18.28
N SER A 623 8.98 -52.44 17.01
CA SER A 623 7.90 -51.79 16.26
C SER A 623 6.82 -52.81 15.92
N SER A 624 5.56 -52.60 16.32
CA SER A 624 4.43 -53.28 15.70
C SER A 624 4.53 -53.03 14.19
N GLY A 625 4.41 -54.11 13.41
CA GLY A 625 4.45 -54.00 11.96
C GLY A 625 3.22 -53.26 11.44
N PRO A 626 3.21 -52.80 10.17
CA PRO A 626 2.15 -51.97 9.65
C PRO A 626 0.90 -52.80 9.32
N VAL A 627 0.25 -53.38 10.33
CA VAL A 627 -1.04 -54.10 10.20
C VAL A 627 -2.11 -53.21 9.57
N THR A 628 -2.01 -51.89 9.79
CA THR A 628 -2.77 -50.85 9.08
C THR A 628 -2.82 -51.04 7.57
N LEU A 629 -1.71 -51.40 6.94
CA LEU A 629 -1.63 -51.56 5.48
C LEU A 629 -2.49 -52.74 4.99
N PHE A 630 -2.57 -53.83 5.76
CA PHE A 630 -3.43 -54.96 5.39
C PHE A 630 -4.91 -54.58 5.49
N VAL A 631 -5.29 -53.80 6.51
CA VAL A 631 -6.66 -53.28 6.65
C VAL A 631 -7.00 -52.28 5.52
N GLU A 632 -6.05 -51.40 5.15
CA GLU A 632 -6.20 -50.50 4.00
C GLU A 632 -6.38 -51.29 2.69
N ILE A 633 -5.55 -52.32 2.44
CA ILE A 633 -5.69 -53.21 1.28
C ILE A 633 -7.04 -53.91 1.30
N LEU A 634 -7.48 -54.44 2.45
CA LEU A 634 -8.80 -55.09 2.59
C LEU A 634 -9.93 -54.15 2.17
N ASN A 635 -9.88 -52.89 2.61
CA ASN A 635 -10.84 -51.87 2.19
C ASN A 635 -10.82 -51.61 0.67
N LYS A 636 -9.65 -51.71 0.02
CA LYS A 636 -9.56 -51.65 -1.45
C LYS A 636 -10.14 -52.88 -2.14
N TYR A 637 -9.90 -54.08 -1.60
CA TYR A 637 -10.54 -55.31 -2.10
C TYR A 637 -12.07 -55.22 -2.00
N ILE A 638 -12.58 -54.74 -0.86
CA ILE A 638 -14.01 -54.50 -0.63
C ILE A 638 -14.55 -53.51 -1.67
N TYR A 639 -13.87 -52.38 -1.88
CA TYR A 639 -14.30 -51.38 -2.88
C TYR A 639 -14.47 -51.99 -4.28
N PHE A 640 -13.46 -52.69 -4.80
CA PHE A 640 -13.55 -53.28 -6.14
C PHE A 640 -14.51 -54.48 -6.22
N PHE A 641 -14.68 -55.21 -5.12
CA PHE A 641 -15.70 -56.26 -5.01
C PHE A 641 -17.11 -55.67 -5.15
N GLU A 642 -17.37 -54.52 -4.53
CA GLU A 642 -18.64 -53.80 -4.66
C GLU A 642 -18.84 -53.23 -6.07
N LYS A 643 -17.77 -52.74 -6.70
CA LYS A 643 -17.82 -52.28 -8.11
C LYS A 643 -18.00 -53.42 -9.12
N GLY A 644 -18.11 -54.66 -8.66
CA GLY A 644 -18.46 -55.81 -9.49
C GLY A 644 -17.28 -56.40 -10.27
N ASN A 645 -16.04 -56.20 -9.80
CA ASN A 645 -14.88 -56.82 -10.42
C ASN A 645 -14.92 -58.36 -10.24
N PRO A 646 -15.04 -59.15 -11.32
CA PRO A 646 -15.19 -60.61 -11.24
C PRO A 646 -13.93 -61.32 -10.74
N GLN A 647 -12.77 -60.68 -10.82
CA GLN A 647 -11.48 -61.25 -10.42
C GLN A 647 -11.27 -61.21 -8.90
N ILE A 648 -12.07 -60.42 -8.17
CA ILE A 648 -12.01 -60.34 -6.71
C ILE A 648 -13.10 -61.24 -6.14
N THR A 649 -12.68 -62.32 -5.50
CA THR A 649 -13.58 -63.34 -4.95
C THR A 649 -13.79 -63.13 -3.45
N SER A 650 -14.93 -63.59 -2.95
CA SER A 650 -15.23 -63.62 -1.51
C SER A 650 -14.19 -64.43 -0.72
N SER A 651 -13.61 -65.47 -1.32
CA SER A 651 -12.50 -66.22 -0.74
C SER A 651 -11.22 -65.40 -0.56
N ALA A 652 -10.93 -64.46 -1.46
CA ALA A 652 -9.77 -63.59 -1.33
C ALA A 652 -9.94 -62.57 -0.20
N ILE A 653 -11.16 -62.05 -0.03
CA ILE A 653 -11.53 -61.18 1.11
C ILE A 653 -11.42 -61.97 2.42
N GLN A 654 -11.96 -63.19 2.46
CA GLN A 654 -11.89 -64.07 3.63
C GLN A 654 -10.45 -64.37 4.04
N GLY A 655 -9.60 -64.77 3.09
CA GLY A 655 -8.19 -65.07 3.37
C GLY A 655 -7.41 -63.85 3.88
N LEU A 656 -7.79 -62.63 3.47
CA LEU A 656 -7.16 -61.41 3.96
C LEU A 656 -7.64 -61.04 5.37
N ILE A 657 -8.91 -61.28 5.71
CA ILE A 657 -9.43 -61.11 7.08
C ILE A 657 -8.72 -62.07 8.04
N GLU A 658 -8.60 -63.35 7.66
CA GLU A 658 -7.90 -64.36 8.45
C GLU A 658 -6.42 -64.02 8.65
N LEU A 659 -5.77 -63.49 7.62
CA LEU A 659 -4.39 -63.00 7.71
C LEU A 659 -4.27 -61.84 8.72
N ILE A 660 -5.15 -60.85 8.64
CA ILE A 660 -5.15 -59.70 9.58
C ILE A 660 -5.38 -60.17 11.02
N MET A 661 -6.35 -61.05 11.25
CA MET A 661 -6.62 -61.61 12.58
C MET A 661 -5.42 -62.37 13.15
N THR A 662 -4.70 -63.12 12.30
CA THR A 662 -3.51 -63.87 12.71
C THR A 662 -2.36 -62.94 13.10
N GLU A 663 -2.11 -61.89 12.30
CA GLU A 663 -1.04 -60.92 12.59
C GLU A 663 -1.36 -60.08 13.83
N MET A 664 -2.62 -59.67 14.03
CA MET A 664 -3.08 -58.97 15.24
C MET A 664 -2.91 -59.80 16.52
N GLN A 665 -3.07 -61.12 16.44
CA GLN A 665 -2.86 -62.02 17.57
C GLN A 665 -1.37 -62.26 17.88
N SER A 666 -0.48 -62.06 16.91
CA SER A 666 0.96 -62.24 17.06
C SER A 666 1.67 -61.04 17.70
N ASP A 667 1.12 -59.82 17.56
CA ASP A 667 1.65 -58.56 18.08
C ASP A 667 1.21 -58.30 19.55
N ASN A 668 1.75 -59.04 20.52
CA ASN A 668 1.45 -58.87 21.96
C ASN A 668 2.17 -57.67 22.64
N SER A 669 2.52 -56.60 21.91
CA SER A 669 3.07 -55.38 22.52
C SER A 669 2.44 -54.12 21.92
N LEU A 670 1.65 -53.41 22.75
CA LEU A 670 1.06 -52.08 22.49
C LEU A 670 0.46 -51.93 21.08
N SER A 671 -0.62 -52.66 20.78
CA SER A 671 -1.48 -52.32 19.65
C SER A 671 -2.05 -50.92 19.87
N GLU A 672 -1.93 -50.03 18.88
CA GLU A 672 -2.60 -48.73 18.96
C GLU A 672 -4.12 -48.95 18.99
N PRO A 673 -4.87 -48.45 19.98
CA PRO A 673 -6.31 -48.64 20.10
C PRO A 673 -7.10 -48.06 18.89
N SER A 674 -6.48 -47.17 18.12
CA SER A 674 -6.98 -46.63 16.85
C SER A 674 -7.09 -47.71 15.76
N MET A 675 -6.15 -48.65 15.69
CA MET A 675 -6.12 -49.70 14.67
C MET A 675 -7.22 -50.74 14.91
N ASP A 676 -7.37 -51.19 16.15
CA ASP A 676 -8.41 -52.14 16.54
C ASP A 676 -9.80 -51.57 16.27
N ALA A 677 -9.99 -50.27 16.52
CA ALA A 677 -11.21 -49.55 16.16
C ALA A 677 -11.42 -49.47 14.63
N PHE A 678 -10.36 -49.24 13.84
CA PHE A 678 -10.45 -49.16 12.37
C PHE A 678 -10.80 -50.51 11.74
N PHE A 679 -10.17 -51.60 12.18
CA PHE A 679 -10.51 -52.95 11.74
C PHE A 679 -11.91 -53.36 12.19
N SER A 680 -12.28 -53.11 13.45
CA SER A 680 -13.63 -53.37 13.96
C SER A 680 -14.71 -52.63 13.17
N SER A 681 -14.44 -51.39 12.75
CA SER A 681 -15.36 -50.61 11.92
C SER A 681 -15.49 -51.20 10.52
N THR A 682 -14.40 -51.68 9.93
CA THR A 682 -14.39 -52.39 8.65
C THR A 682 -15.22 -53.68 8.72
N LEU A 683 -15.06 -54.47 9.80
CA LEU A 683 -15.86 -55.68 10.03
C LEU A 683 -17.35 -55.37 10.23
N ARG A 684 -17.69 -54.31 10.98
CA ARG A 684 -19.08 -53.84 11.12
C ARG A 684 -19.67 -53.43 9.78
N TYR A 685 -18.88 -52.80 8.90
CA TYR A 685 -19.32 -52.43 7.55
C TYR A 685 -19.66 -53.67 6.71
N ILE A 686 -18.81 -54.71 6.75
CA ILE A 686 -19.09 -55.97 6.06
C ILE A 686 -20.36 -56.64 6.63
N GLN A 687 -20.55 -56.64 7.95
CA GLN A 687 -21.77 -57.16 8.58
C GLN A 687 -23.02 -56.36 8.18
N PHE A 688 -22.92 -55.03 8.09
CA PHE A 688 -23.99 -54.17 7.61
C PHE A 688 -24.37 -54.49 6.15
N GLN A 689 -23.38 -54.66 5.26
CA GLN A 689 -23.64 -55.02 3.86
C GLN A 689 -24.31 -56.38 3.71
N LYS A 690 -24.03 -57.35 4.60
CA LYS A 690 -24.77 -58.63 4.66
C LYS A 690 -26.23 -58.43 5.09
N GLN A 691 -26.47 -57.64 6.12
CA GLN A 691 -27.81 -57.42 6.68
C GLN A 691 -28.72 -56.59 5.75
N LYS A 692 -28.12 -55.75 4.90
CA LYS A 692 -28.84 -54.87 3.96
C LYS A 692 -29.64 -55.66 2.89
N GLY A 693 -29.28 -56.91 2.61
CA GLY A 693 -29.96 -57.77 1.62
C GLY A 693 -29.77 -57.33 0.16
N GLY A 694 -30.18 -58.19 -0.79
CA GLY A 694 -30.04 -57.98 -2.25
C GLY A 694 -28.79 -58.63 -2.85
N VAL A 695 -28.51 -58.38 -4.14
CA VAL A 695 -27.40 -58.98 -4.92
C VAL A 695 -26.02 -58.80 -4.26
N MET A 696 -25.85 -57.72 -3.50
CA MET A 696 -24.61 -57.45 -2.76
C MET A 696 -24.56 -58.23 -1.43
N GLY A 697 -25.68 -58.38 -0.73
CA GLY A 697 -25.77 -59.20 0.48
C GLY A 697 -25.46 -60.68 0.21
N GLU A 698 -25.98 -61.23 -0.90
CA GLU A 698 -25.68 -62.60 -1.36
C GLU A 698 -24.19 -62.81 -1.68
N LYS A 699 -23.53 -61.79 -2.25
CA LYS A 699 -22.08 -61.81 -2.53
C LYS A 699 -21.23 -61.82 -1.26
N TYR A 700 -21.68 -61.16 -0.18
CA TYR A 700 -20.97 -61.12 1.10
C TYR A 700 -21.29 -62.29 2.04
N GLU A 701 -22.36 -63.04 1.79
CA GLU A 701 -22.76 -64.22 2.56
C GLU A 701 -21.65 -65.26 2.81
N PRO A 702 -20.78 -65.61 1.84
CA PRO A 702 -19.67 -66.55 2.06
C PRO A 702 -18.49 -65.99 2.88
N VAL A 703 -18.39 -64.67 3.09
CA VAL A 703 -17.33 -64.07 3.91
C VAL A 703 -17.70 -64.25 5.38
N LYS A 704 -16.85 -64.81 6.23
CA LYS A 704 -17.06 -64.95 7.68
C LYS A 704 -16.32 -63.82 8.41
N VAL A 705 -17.07 -63.07 9.22
CA VAL A 705 -16.59 -61.89 9.97
C VAL A 705 -16.68 -62.17 11.45
#